data_AF-X6M3L3-F1
#
_entry.id   AF-X6M3L3-F1
#
_cell.length_a   1.000
_cell.length_b   1.000
_cell.length_c   1.000
_cell.angle_alpha   90.00
_cell.angle_beta   90.00
_cell.angle_gamma   90.00
#
_symmetry.space_group_name_H-M   'P 1'
#
loop_
_entity.id
_entity.type
_entity.pdbx_description
1 polymer ?
#
loop_
_entity_poly.entity_id
_entity_poly.type
_entity_poly.pdbx_seq_one_letter_code
_entity_poly.pdbx_strand_id
1 'polypeptide(L)'
;TKQNQKKGLTMASLSATVVQLNIIHWMLRQSSKTTHLLMRDFQKNYGFEVLEGLLMAMSSVGDDRHDQRMDEMHIRVEINDFGVSYPSHLMGLKTEVLRIVYDLVFINDGLSNDGDSEMKSGNRDGRFDMKTATMDDEDNNINNNNNNNNNNNNNNNNNNNNNSERHSLESLAKGSTRCKRAIKSKAALEVLENLYMNTWSKWTRMAILTCITDILHECSNLSFLLDLHLIKKLLLQMPTVESEERKKILAMLEFAIQHVDVHIMPSAELGALKLLLQQATDTDMIKMILQTFNKIVVTKPAYKHAGVVEVLMDRMIAFSQYLISARTSALNKVALNELPLVEVRLWEIKDVMEWFRTIDNGRFGSQFDHVIETLKINGKALLDQKYQWWQHTLQLQDEQHAIVVDHLNQLKQQAATTTFNDHDLYVLVMDTLLNLMKDDDTNCKLFREKRCNYAVFALLKSHDHVDAAIKMIRHQMDESSVTDLLSSLSREKESYEYRIHMLEALRQMIQGSDAAVVNIKNSWHKLGGFTTLLSLFATLDSLWPTCSASISQLAIGLMEKTFVIIISIIMAHPRNRAYFWNSRWDTFADAILSTGVLQSSHGPTIFQLLFDLAMEEMTDTTSLPLHPGGNERPRFLKNPEAVLILLKFATFCSESVQVQIVQQLLSMANLYVMDTFGAKQYLLRNKQLLVDVGTVQHVHEMYFNVLNSSTPSPLQKLLRQLIVELGTHRLSPVELNTIFRWARERNDRFHHVMELLSGEPKFPFFELECFSRGVACIKMGGQSHINIQPEKGLSIAFWLNLQSSSSVTPEFSLCTLSKGHSSLNLLEMKYHSRYGRM
;
A
#
# COMPACT_ATOMS: atom_id res chain seq x y z
N THR A 1 9.59 40.60 -55.51
CA THR A 1 10.19 41.96 -55.48
C THR A 1 9.11 43.04 -55.36
N LYS A 2 8.63 43.28 -54.13
CA LYS A 2 8.11 44.59 -53.69
C LYS A 2 8.69 44.78 -52.29
N GLN A 3 9.71 45.62 -52.21
CA GLN A 3 10.48 45.91 -51.01
C GLN A 3 9.63 46.83 -50.13
N ASN A 4 8.71 46.25 -49.35
CA ASN A 4 8.13 46.96 -48.21
C ASN A 4 9.27 47.15 -47.20
N GLN A 5 9.88 48.33 -47.21
CA GLN A 5 10.74 48.77 -46.12
C GLN A 5 9.90 48.75 -44.84
N LYS A 6 10.03 47.68 -44.05
CA LYS A 6 9.65 47.73 -42.63
C LYS A 6 10.51 48.83 -42.03
N LYS A 7 9.94 50.03 -41.87
CA LYS A 7 10.56 51.10 -41.07
C LYS A 7 10.73 50.51 -39.67
N GLY A 8 11.95 50.09 -39.34
CA GLY A 8 12.27 49.61 -38.01
C GLY A 8 12.04 50.74 -37.01
N LEU A 9 11.52 50.40 -35.83
CA LEU A 9 11.47 51.31 -34.69
C LEU A 9 12.89 51.81 -34.40
N THR A 10 13.08 53.13 -34.49
CA THR A 10 14.36 53.76 -34.11
C THR A 10 14.48 53.82 -32.58
N MET A 11 15.69 53.83 -32.04
CA MET A 11 15.92 54.02 -30.60
C MET A 11 15.26 55.29 -30.06
N ALA A 12 15.29 56.38 -30.83
CA ALA A 12 14.62 57.63 -30.47
C ALA A 12 13.10 57.48 -30.36
N SER A 13 12.46 56.75 -31.29
CA SER A 13 11.01 56.47 -31.22
C SER A 13 10.64 55.55 -30.06
N LEU A 14 11.50 54.58 -29.70
CA LEU A 14 11.28 53.72 -28.54
C LEU A 14 11.34 54.53 -27.24
N SER A 15 12.39 55.33 -27.05
CA SER A 15 12.54 56.19 -25.87
C SER A 15 11.37 57.18 -25.74
N ALA A 16 10.92 57.79 -26.84
CA ALA A 16 9.76 58.68 -26.83
C ALA A 16 8.46 57.95 -26.44
N THR A 17 8.26 56.72 -26.93
CA THR A 17 7.08 55.91 -26.60
C THR A 17 7.07 55.49 -25.13
N VAL A 18 8.24 55.11 -24.57
CA VAL A 18 8.40 54.83 -23.14
C VAL A 18 8.01 56.05 -22.30
N VAL A 19 8.48 57.24 -22.66
CA VAL A 19 8.13 58.48 -21.95
C VAL A 19 6.63 58.74 -21.99
N GLN A 20 5.99 58.58 -23.15
CA GLN A 20 4.56 58.73 -23.29
C GLN A 20 3.79 57.73 -22.41
N LEU A 21 4.23 56.48 -22.35
CA LEU A 21 3.62 55.46 -21.50
C LEU A 21 3.84 55.73 -20.01
N ASN A 22 5.02 56.19 -19.59
CA ASN A 22 5.28 56.59 -18.22
C ASN A 22 4.39 57.78 -17.80
N ILE A 23 4.18 58.75 -18.70
CA ILE A 23 3.25 59.87 -18.45
C ILE A 23 1.82 59.34 -18.32
N ILE A 24 1.38 58.47 -19.23
CA ILE A 24 0.05 57.83 -19.17
C ILE A 24 -0.10 57.07 -17.85
N HIS A 25 0.90 56.28 -17.46
CA HIS A 25 0.90 55.50 -16.23
C HIS A 25 0.82 56.40 -14.98
N TRP A 26 1.62 57.46 -14.95
CA TRP A 26 1.58 58.43 -13.87
C TRP A 26 0.21 59.11 -13.78
N MET A 27 -0.37 59.50 -14.92
CA MET A 27 -1.71 60.08 -14.99
C MET A 27 -2.78 59.11 -14.46
N LEU A 28 -2.68 57.82 -14.80
CA LEU A 28 -3.58 56.76 -14.31
C LEU A 28 -3.53 56.60 -12.79
N ARG A 29 -2.35 56.72 -12.18
CA ARG A 29 -2.16 56.62 -10.72
C ARG A 29 -2.68 57.84 -9.95
N GLN A 30 -2.59 59.04 -10.51
CA GLN A 30 -2.87 60.31 -9.82
C GLN A 30 -4.36 60.71 -9.77
N SER A 31 -5.27 59.74 -9.59
CA SER A 31 -6.75 59.87 -9.66
C SER A 31 -7.29 61.32 -9.55
N SER A 32 -7.48 61.97 -10.69
CA SER A 32 -8.06 63.32 -10.82
C SER A 32 -9.29 63.29 -11.74
N LYS A 33 -10.11 64.36 -11.75
CA LYS A 33 -11.23 64.51 -12.70
C LYS A 33 -10.81 64.36 -14.16
N THR A 34 -9.59 64.74 -14.52
CA THR A 34 -9.05 64.58 -15.88
C THR A 34 -8.68 63.13 -16.18
N THR A 35 -8.20 62.39 -15.17
CA THR A 35 -7.95 60.95 -15.24
C THR A 35 -9.23 60.15 -15.52
N HIS A 36 -10.40 60.65 -15.12
CA HIS A 36 -11.69 60.03 -15.41
C HIS A 36 -11.98 59.92 -16.92
N LEU A 37 -11.55 60.88 -17.76
CA LEU A 37 -11.75 60.78 -19.22
C LEU A 37 -10.85 59.72 -19.83
N LEU A 38 -9.58 59.67 -19.41
CA LEU A 38 -8.65 58.63 -19.82
C LEU A 38 -9.15 57.25 -19.37
N MET A 39 -9.64 57.13 -18.13
CA MET A 39 -10.24 55.90 -17.62
C MET A 39 -11.50 55.51 -18.37
N ARG A 40 -12.33 56.47 -18.76
CA ARG A 40 -13.49 56.23 -19.61
C ARG A 40 -13.13 55.71 -20.99
N ASP A 41 -12.01 56.15 -21.56
CA ASP A 41 -11.57 55.67 -22.87
C ASP A 41 -10.92 54.27 -22.76
N PHE A 42 -10.25 53.96 -21.64
CA PHE A 42 -9.88 52.58 -21.30
C PHE A 42 -11.10 51.67 -21.06
N GLN A 43 -12.16 52.17 -20.42
CA GLN A 43 -13.42 51.45 -20.20
C GLN A 43 -14.12 51.05 -21.50
N LYS A 44 -13.94 51.81 -22.59
CA LYS A 44 -14.50 51.49 -23.91
C LYS A 44 -13.65 50.50 -24.71
N ASN A 45 -12.75 49.75 -24.06
CA ASN A 45 -11.78 48.81 -24.64
C ASN A 45 -10.69 49.42 -25.54
N TYR A 46 -10.86 50.63 -26.08
CA TYR A 46 -9.85 51.26 -26.95
C TYR A 46 -8.46 51.37 -26.30
N GLY A 47 -8.40 51.74 -25.01
CA GLY A 47 -7.12 51.83 -24.29
C GLY A 47 -6.44 50.45 -24.13
N PHE A 48 -7.24 49.41 -23.84
CA PHE A 48 -6.77 48.04 -23.71
C PHE A 48 -6.29 47.46 -25.04
N GLU A 49 -7.01 47.70 -26.13
CA GLU A 49 -6.60 47.33 -27.50
C GLU A 49 -5.27 47.98 -27.91
N VAL A 50 -5.04 49.24 -27.51
CA VAL A 50 -3.77 49.94 -27.77
C VAL A 50 -2.63 49.30 -26.97
N LEU A 51 -2.81 49.02 -25.68
CA LEU A 51 -1.78 48.36 -24.87
C LEU A 51 -1.48 46.94 -25.38
N GLU A 52 -2.52 46.19 -25.76
CA GLU A 52 -2.40 44.88 -26.36
C GLU A 52 -1.66 44.95 -27.70
N GLY A 53 -2.06 45.85 -28.60
CA GLY A 53 -1.43 46.07 -29.89
C GLY A 53 0.04 46.47 -29.78
N LEU A 54 0.39 47.31 -28.80
CA LEU A 54 1.77 47.67 -28.49
C LEU A 54 2.57 46.45 -28.02
N LEU A 55 2.06 45.68 -27.04
CA LEU A 55 2.76 44.49 -26.56
C LEU A 55 2.91 43.41 -27.63
N MET A 56 1.88 43.19 -28.46
CA MET A 56 1.93 42.28 -29.60
C MET A 56 2.96 42.73 -30.64
N ALA A 57 2.96 44.01 -31.00
CA ALA A 57 3.94 44.56 -31.94
C ALA A 57 5.37 44.38 -31.41
N MET A 58 5.61 44.65 -30.13
CA MET A 58 6.91 44.48 -29.48
C MET A 58 7.34 43.01 -29.37
N SER A 59 6.39 42.07 -29.29
CA SER A 59 6.69 40.64 -29.17
C SER A 59 6.93 39.94 -30.51
N SER A 60 6.52 40.57 -31.61
CA SER A 60 6.65 40.02 -32.97
C SER A 60 8.07 40.13 -33.57
N VAL A 61 8.97 40.89 -32.92
CA VAL A 61 10.28 41.25 -33.48
C VAL A 61 11.38 40.40 -32.87
N GLY A 62 11.66 39.22 -33.45
CA GLY A 62 12.90 38.46 -33.28
C GLY A 62 13.50 38.44 -31.86
N ASP A 63 12.65 38.24 -30.85
CA ASP A 63 12.94 38.49 -29.43
C ASP A 63 14.19 37.73 -28.96
N ASP A 64 14.35 36.49 -29.39
CA ASP A 64 15.48 35.63 -29.04
C ASP A 64 16.84 36.20 -29.49
N ARG A 65 16.86 37.00 -30.58
CA ARG A 65 18.07 37.69 -31.06
C ARG A 65 18.29 39.02 -30.36
N HIS A 66 17.23 39.62 -29.85
CA HIS A 66 17.33 40.85 -29.08
C HIS A 66 17.94 40.54 -27.71
N ASP A 67 17.51 39.45 -27.05
CA ASP A 67 18.08 39.02 -25.76
C ASP A 67 19.60 38.80 -25.83
N GLN A 68 20.10 38.16 -26.90
CA GLN A 68 21.54 37.91 -27.07
C GLN A 68 22.39 39.15 -27.36
N ARG A 69 21.83 40.21 -27.95
CA ARG A 69 22.57 41.45 -28.27
C ARG A 69 22.60 42.45 -27.11
N MET A 70 21.82 42.20 -26.05
CA MET A 70 21.48 43.20 -25.04
C MET A 70 22.40 43.20 -23.81
N ASP A 71 23.19 42.15 -23.58
CA ASP A 71 24.24 42.15 -22.55
C ASP A 71 25.39 43.13 -22.88
N GLU A 72 25.48 43.63 -24.13
CA GLU A 72 26.61 44.44 -24.59
C GLU A 72 26.36 45.96 -24.61
N MET A 73 25.12 46.45 -24.44
CA MET A 73 24.79 47.87 -24.68
C MET A 73 24.10 48.57 -23.50
N HIS A 74 24.89 49.00 -22.51
CA HIS A 74 24.42 49.87 -21.41
C HIS A 74 24.52 51.36 -21.79
N ILE A 75 23.43 51.95 -22.27
CA ILE A 75 23.30 53.41 -22.39
C ILE A 75 22.23 53.89 -21.41
N ARG A 76 22.67 54.46 -20.28
CA ARG A 76 21.81 55.22 -19.37
C ARG A 76 21.72 56.67 -19.83
N VAL A 77 20.50 57.15 -20.06
CA VAL A 77 20.18 58.58 -20.13
C VAL A 77 19.19 58.83 -18.99
N GLU A 78 19.48 59.78 -18.11
CA GLU A 78 18.61 60.15 -16.99
C GLU A 78 18.01 61.55 -17.26
N ILE A 79 16.69 61.70 -17.13
CA ILE A 79 16.03 63.01 -16.99
C ILE A 79 15.37 63.01 -15.61
N ASN A 80 16.07 63.59 -14.63
CA ASN A 80 15.70 63.51 -13.22
C ASN A 80 14.47 64.36 -12.85
N ASP A 81 14.05 65.29 -13.71
CA ASP A 81 13.04 66.30 -13.38
C ASP A 81 11.60 65.76 -13.27
N PHE A 82 11.33 64.55 -13.77
CA PHE A 82 10.00 63.90 -13.69
C PHE A 82 10.00 62.59 -12.90
N GLY A 83 11.12 62.19 -12.31
CA GLY A 83 11.25 60.89 -11.62
C GLY A 83 11.11 59.68 -12.55
N VAL A 84 11.26 59.87 -13.86
CA VAL A 84 11.14 58.81 -14.88
C VAL A 84 12.54 58.32 -15.24
N SER A 85 12.91 57.11 -14.82
CA SER A 85 14.10 56.44 -15.32
C SER A 85 13.82 55.83 -16.70
N TYR A 86 14.75 55.99 -17.65
CA TYR A 86 14.60 55.46 -19.01
C TYR A 86 15.03 54.00 -19.05
N PRO A 87 14.15 53.06 -19.36
CA PRO A 87 14.57 51.92 -20.13
C PRO A 87 14.82 52.37 -21.57
N SER A 88 16.09 52.48 -21.97
CA SER A 88 16.49 52.75 -23.35
C SER A 88 16.26 51.54 -24.29
N HIS A 89 15.47 50.55 -23.85
CA HIS A 89 15.36 49.27 -24.50
C HIS A 89 13.93 48.71 -24.52
N LEU A 90 13.64 47.94 -25.58
CA LEU A 90 12.34 47.30 -25.84
C LEU A 90 11.80 46.54 -24.62
N MET A 91 12.70 45.86 -23.91
CA MET A 91 12.40 45.10 -22.71
C MET A 91 11.78 45.95 -21.60
N GLY A 92 12.28 47.16 -21.35
CA GLY A 92 11.71 47.99 -20.30
C GLY A 92 10.46 48.74 -20.75
N LEU A 93 10.28 48.93 -22.06
CA LEU A 93 8.98 49.30 -22.64
C LEU A 93 7.93 48.21 -22.37
N LYS A 94 8.26 46.93 -22.61
CA LYS A 94 7.38 45.79 -22.28
C LYS A 94 7.08 45.74 -20.78
N THR A 95 8.09 45.87 -19.93
CA THR A 95 7.91 45.91 -18.46
C THR A 95 7.00 47.05 -18.03
N GLU A 96 7.15 48.24 -18.61
CA GLU A 96 6.32 49.39 -18.25
C GLU A 96 4.87 49.22 -18.72
N VAL A 97 4.64 48.68 -19.93
CA VAL A 97 3.28 48.36 -20.37
C VAL A 97 2.65 47.30 -19.45
N LEU A 98 3.38 46.24 -19.10
CA LEU A 98 2.89 45.23 -18.16
C LEU A 98 2.60 45.82 -16.77
N ARG A 99 3.39 46.80 -16.33
CA ARG A 99 3.18 47.52 -15.07
C ARG A 99 1.94 48.41 -15.11
N ILE A 100 1.67 49.07 -16.25
CA ILE A 100 0.42 49.81 -16.48
C ILE A 100 -0.76 48.85 -16.35
N VAL A 101 -0.73 47.73 -17.09
CA VAL A 101 -1.81 46.73 -17.04
C VAL A 101 -1.99 46.20 -15.61
N TYR A 102 -0.89 45.90 -14.91
CA TYR A 102 -0.90 45.48 -13.51
C TYR A 102 -1.66 46.45 -12.59
N ASP A 103 -1.37 47.76 -12.68
CA ASP A 103 -2.05 48.74 -11.85
C ASP A 103 -3.51 48.93 -12.26
N LEU A 104 -3.83 48.83 -13.55
CA LEU A 104 -5.20 48.87 -14.06
C LEU A 104 -6.08 47.75 -13.50
N VAL A 105 -5.53 46.58 -13.17
CA VAL A 105 -6.27 45.48 -12.53
C VAL A 105 -6.90 45.92 -11.19
N PHE A 106 -6.22 46.79 -10.44
CA PHE A 106 -6.64 47.22 -9.09
C PHE A 106 -7.35 48.59 -9.05
N ILE A 107 -7.30 49.35 -10.15
CA ILE A 107 -8.01 50.63 -10.28
C ILE A 107 -9.48 50.34 -10.60
N ASN A 108 -10.38 51.07 -9.93
CA ASN A 108 -11.82 50.89 -10.16
C ASN A 108 -12.14 51.28 -11.60
N ASP A 109 -12.64 50.33 -12.39
CA ASP A 109 -13.10 50.61 -13.75
C ASP A 109 -14.46 51.32 -13.75
N GLY A 110 -15.08 51.56 -12.60
CA GLY A 110 -16.34 52.29 -12.49
C GLY A 110 -17.53 51.53 -13.08
N LEU A 111 -17.37 50.23 -13.38
CA LEU A 111 -18.41 49.35 -13.89
C LEU A 111 -19.17 48.63 -12.77
N SER A 112 -18.88 48.93 -11.49
CA SER A 112 -19.73 48.44 -10.40
C SER A 112 -21.16 48.97 -10.62
N ASN A 113 -22.09 48.04 -10.82
CA ASN A 113 -23.54 48.27 -10.92
C ASN A 113 -24.10 48.82 -9.58
N ASP A 114 -23.59 49.95 -9.10
CA ASP A 114 -24.08 50.61 -7.89
C ASP A 114 -25.51 51.16 -8.08
N GLY A 115 -26.08 51.02 -9.29
CA GLY A 115 -27.46 51.38 -9.62
C GLY A 115 -28.56 50.54 -8.98
N ASP A 116 -28.27 49.38 -8.39
CA ASP A 116 -29.30 48.49 -7.81
C ASP A 116 -29.39 48.52 -6.27
N SER A 117 -28.56 49.30 -5.58
CA SER A 117 -28.54 49.31 -4.09
C SER A 117 -29.20 50.52 -3.41
N GLU A 118 -29.66 51.53 -4.16
CA GLU A 118 -30.12 52.81 -3.58
C GLU A 118 -31.65 53.03 -3.50
N MET A 119 -32.48 51.99 -3.64
CA MET A 119 -33.93 52.07 -3.36
C MET A 119 -34.43 50.90 -2.51
N LYS A 120 -34.21 50.94 -1.19
CA LYS A 120 -35.08 50.34 -0.15
C LYS A 120 -34.58 50.67 1.27
N SER A 121 -34.65 51.94 1.67
CA SER A 121 -34.68 52.31 3.09
C SER A 121 -35.73 53.40 3.34
N GLY A 122 -36.99 52.98 3.23
CA GLY A 122 -38.13 53.79 3.59
C GLY A 122 -39.22 52.94 4.23
N ASN A 123 -39.14 52.73 5.55
CA ASN A 123 -40.33 52.91 6.38
C ASN A 123 -39.97 52.98 7.88
N ARG A 124 -40.40 54.10 8.46
CA ARG A 124 -40.46 54.41 9.89
C ARG A 124 -41.78 53.90 10.48
N ASP A 125 -41.71 53.64 11.78
CA ASP A 125 -42.74 53.79 12.81
C ASP A 125 -43.96 52.86 12.81
N GLY A 126 -43.95 51.94 13.77
CA GLY A 126 -45.08 51.14 14.22
C GLY A 126 -44.90 50.72 15.68
N ARG A 127 -45.03 51.70 16.57
CA ARG A 127 -45.05 51.57 18.04
C ARG A 127 -46.33 50.84 18.49
N PHE A 128 -46.21 49.72 19.20
CA PHE A 128 -47.26 49.23 20.10
C PHE A 128 -46.65 48.51 21.31
N ASP A 129 -46.91 49.08 22.49
CA ASP A 129 -46.72 48.50 23.82
C ASP A 129 -47.67 47.30 24.00
N MET A 130 -47.20 46.20 24.61
CA MET A 130 -48.02 45.46 25.57
C MET A 130 -47.16 44.68 26.57
N LYS A 131 -47.39 44.99 27.85
CA LYS A 131 -46.93 44.29 29.06
C LYS A 131 -47.55 42.88 29.17
N THR A 132 -46.79 41.94 29.72
CA THR A 132 -47.15 40.94 30.77
C THR A 132 -45.91 40.04 30.99
N ALA A 133 -45.22 40.11 32.13
CA ALA A 133 -45.50 39.42 33.40
C ALA A 133 -44.94 37.97 33.47
N THR A 134 -43.93 37.81 34.35
CA THR A 134 -43.67 36.70 35.29
C THR A 134 -43.48 35.27 34.78
N MET A 135 -42.31 34.67 35.02
CA MET A 135 -42.06 33.67 36.09
C MET A 135 -40.70 32.97 35.86
N ASP A 136 -39.85 33.03 36.89
CA ASP A 136 -39.11 31.93 37.53
C ASP A 136 -38.64 30.74 36.65
N ASP A 137 -37.32 30.51 36.57
CA ASP A 137 -36.62 29.56 37.46
C ASP A 137 -35.16 29.28 37.05
N GLU A 138 -34.33 29.25 38.10
CA GLU A 138 -33.20 28.34 38.38
C GLU A 138 -31.93 28.32 37.51
N ASP A 139 -30.88 28.95 38.08
CA ASP A 139 -29.63 28.31 38.51
C ASP A 139 -29.12 27.08 37.74
N ASN A 140 -27.94 27.22 37.11
CA ASN A 140 -26.82 26.36 37.49
C ASN A 140 -25.44 26.92 37.11
N ASN A 141 -24.64 27.00 38.15
CA ASN A 141 -23.30 27.53 38.27
C ASN A 141 -22.30 26.38 38.15
N ILE A 142 -21.44 26.36 37.12
CA ILE A 142 -20.22 25.54 37.14
C ILE A 142 -19.02 26.40 36.77
N ASN A 143 -18.36 26.83 37.85
CA ASN A 143 -17.02 27.35 37.95
C ASN A 143 -16.02 26.20 37.72
N ASN A 144 -15.09 26.30 36.77
CA ASN A 144 -13.88 25.47 36.82
C ASN A 144 -12.64 26.26 36.43
N ASN A 145 -11.93 26.66 37.48
CA ASN A 145 -10.62 27.28 37.51
C ASN A 145 -9.59 26.16 37.50
N ASN A 146 -8.67 26.10 36.52
CA ASN A 146 -7.42 25.37 36.76
C ASN A 146 -6.19 26.09 36.18
N ASN A 147 -5.31 26.31 37.15
CA ASN A 147 -4.00 26.92 37.18
C ASN A 147 -2.98 26.00 36.49
N ASN A 148 -2.09 26.53 35.65
CA ASN A 148 -0.81 25.87 35.41
C ASN A 148 0.29 26.90 35.13
N ASN A 149 1.21 27.02 36.09
CA ASN A 149 2.45 27.79 35.99
C ASN A 149 3.62 26.91 36.47
N ASN A 150 4.72 26.96 35.70
CA ASN A 150 6.11 26.62 36.05
C ASN A 150 6.51 25.12 36.17
N ASN A 151 7.72 24.64 35.80
CA ASN A 151 8.97 25.27 35.36
C ASN A 151 9.95 24.19 34.78
N ASN A 152 10.79 24.63 33.85
CA ASN A 152 12.23 24.35 33.60
C ASN A 152 12.84 23.00 33.14
N ASN A 153 13.63 23.12 32.04
CA ASN A 153 15.04 22.73 31.78
C ASN A 153 15.49 21.25 31.93
N ASN A 154 16.38 20.66 31.12
CA ASN A 154 17.45 21.18 30.25
C ASN A 154 17.98 20.04 29.33
N ASN A 155 18.66 20.47 28.26
CA ASN A 155 19.89 19.91 27.67
C ASN A 155 19.83 19.02 26.40
N ASN A 156 20.07 19.69 25.27
CA ASN A 156 21.25 19.56 24.39
C ASN A 156 21.52 18.20 23.71
N ASN A 157 21.26 18.13 22.40
CA ASN A 157 22.22 17.50 21.51
C ASN A 157 22.33 18.26 20.19
N ASN A 158 23.52 18.83 20.00
CA ASN A 158 24.00 19.53 18.83
C ASN A 158 24.37 18.49 17.77
N ASN A 159 23.74 18.51 16.59
CA ASN A 159 24.40 17.92 15.42
C ASN A 159 24.23 18.80 14.19
N ASN A 160 25.35 19.43 13.89
CA ASN A 160 25.65 20.24 12.73
C ASN A 160 25.76 19.31 11.50
N ASN A 161 24.95 19.52 10.46
CA ASN A 161 25.38 19.12 9.13
C ASN A 161 24.88 20.06 8.04
N ASN A 162 25.85 20.51 7.25
CA ASN A 162 25.75 21.45 6.15
C ASN A 162 24.80 20.96 5.05
N ASN A 163 23.85 21.81 4.65
CA ASN A 163 23.47 21.91 3.25
C ASN A 163 22.95 23.32 2.92
N SER A 164 23.88 24.26 2.73
CA SER A 164 23.59 25.62 2.31
C SER A 164 23.64 25.71 0.79
N GLU A 165 22.52 25.43 0.12
CA GLU A 165 22.27 25.86 -1.26
C GLU A 165 20.77 25.73 -1.60
N ARG A 166 19.91 26.54 -0.96
CA ARG A 166 18.52 26.80 -1.44
C ARG A 166 17.78 28.00 -0.83
N HIS A 167 18.42 28.88 -0.05
CA HIS A 167 17.75 30.01 0.63
C HIS A 167 17.96 31.38 -0.07
N SER A 168 17.45 31.56 -1.29
CA SER A 168 17.48 32.88 -1.95
C SER A 168 16.11 33.46 -2.35
N LEU A 169 14.99 32.80 -2.05
CA LEU A 169 13.64 33.33 -2.38
C LEU A 169 12.69 33.52 -1.18
N GLU A 170 12.97 32.99 0.01
CA GLU A 170 12.07 33.12 1.18
C GLU A 170 12.35 34.33 2.09
N SER A 171 13.50 35.00 1.97
CA SER A 171 13.88 36.10 2.87
C SER A 171 13.24 37.46 2.53
N LEU A 172 12.57 37.59 1.38
CA LEU A 172 11.84 38.81 1.00
C LEU A 172 10.37 38.86 1.46
N ALA A 173 9.84 37.76 2.01
CA ALA A 173 8.41 37.66 2.36
C ALA A 173 8.05 38.07 3.81
N LYS A 174 9.02 38.34 4.69
CA LYS A 174 8.77 38.46 6.15
C LYS A 174 8.60 39.89 6.71
N GLY A 175 8.54 40.94 5.88
CA GLY A 175 8.58 42.33 6.40
C GLY A 175 7.53 43.31 5.90
N SER A 176 6.70 42.97 4.91
CA SER A 176 5.74 43.93 4.34
C SER A 176 4.33 43.35 4.41
N THR A 177 3.55 43.80 5.39
CA THR A 177 2.08 43.67 5.40
C THR A 177 1.51 44.56 4.29
N ARG A 178 1.81 44.23 3.02
CA ARG A 178 1.15 44.88 1.90
C ARG A 178 -0.35 44.66 2.05
N CYS A 179 -1.09 45.77 2.07
CA CYS A 179 -2.54 45.75 2.16
C CYS A 179 -3.06 45.02 0.91
N LYS A 180 -3.73 43.87 1.09
CA LYS A 180 -4.29 43.10 -0.02
C LYS A 180 -5.29 43.98 -0.79
N ARG A 181 -5.15 44.07 -2.11
CA ARG A 181 -5.97 44.91 -2.99
C ARG A 181 -7.05 44.05 -3.65
N ALA A 182 -8.29 44.54 -3.75
CA ALA A 182 -9.31 43.84 -4.53
C ALA A 182 -9.06 44.06 -6.02
N ILE A 183 -9.13 42.99 -6.82
CA ILE A 183 -9.20 43.09 -8.28
C ILE A 183 -10.50 43.80 -8.65
N LYS A 184 -10.40 44.84 -9.47
CA LYS A 184 -11.54 45.68 -9.88
C LYS A 184 -11.78 45.68 -11.39
N SER A 185 -10.78 45.41 -12.23
CA SER A 185 -10.95 45.41 -13.68
C SER A 185 -10.78 44.01 -14.28
N LYS A 186 -11.88 43.44 -14.80
CA LYS A 186 -11.88 42.19 -15.56
C LYS A 186 -11.16 42.36 -16.91
N ALA A 187 -11.42 43.45 -17.62
CA ALA A 187 -10.85 43.71 -18.95
C ALA A 187 -9.32 43.76 -18.93
N ALA A 188 -8.71 44.31 -17.88
CA ALA A 188 -7.25 44.31 -17.72
C ALA A 188 -6.66 42.89 -17.63
N LEU A 189 -7.34 41.96 -16.95
CA LEU A 189 -6.93 40.56 -16.89
C LEU A 189 -7.11 39.85 -18.24
N GLU A 190 -8.19 40.15 -18.97
CA GLU A 190 -8.42 39.62 -20.32
C GLU A 190 -7.33 40.07 -21.31
N VAL A 191 -6.80 41.29 -21.17
CA VAL A 191 -5.63 41.73 -21.96
C VAL A 191 -4.40 40.88 -21.67
N LEU A 192 -4.08 40.62 -20.41
CA LEU A 192 -2.94 39.76 -20.06
C LEU A 192 -3.12 38.34 -20.62
N GLU A 193 -4.34 37.81 -20.52
CA GLU A 193 -4.71 36.52 -21.09
C GLU A 193 -4.51 36.48 -22.61
N ASN A 194 -5.14 37.41 -23.35
CA ASN A 194 -5.07 37.48 -24.81
C ASN A 194 -3.62 37.64 -25.28
N LEU A 195 -2.85 38.48 -24.61
CA LEU A 195 -1.43 38.66 -24.89
C LEU A 195 -0.63 37.37 -24.69
N TYR A 196 -0.89 36.64 -23.61
CA TYR A 196 -0.24 35.36 -23.37
C TYR A 196 -0.57 34.35 -24.47
N MET A 197 -1.84 34.26 -24.89
CA MET A 197 -2.31 33.33 -25.92
C MET A 197 -1.75 33.64 -27.31
N ASN A 198 -1.58 34.93 -27.61
CA ASN A 198 -1.23 35.38 -28.97
C ASN A 198 0.28 35.59 -29.15
N THR A 199 1.07 35.71 -28.08
CA THR A 199 2.50 35.98 -28.20
C THR A 199 3.36 34.72 -28.35
N TRP A 200 4.29 34.75 -29.31
CA TRP A 200 5.22 33.65 -29.56
C TRP A 200 6.49 33.77 -28.73
N SER A 201 6.76 34.96 -28.19
CA SER A 201 7.93 35.23 -27.35
C SER A 201 7.81 34.52 -26.00
N LYS A 202 8.75 33.59 -25.75
CA LYS A 202 8.89 32.92 -24.45
C LYS A 202 9.14 33.92 -23.32
N TRP A 203 10.00 34.90 -23.53
CA TRP A 203 10.28 35.94 -22.55
C TRP A 203 9.00 36.71 -22.18
N THR A 204 8.25 37.15 -23.19
CA THR A 204 7.02 37.93 -22.97
C THR A 204 5.96 37.09 -22.25
N ARG A 205 5.76 35.82 -22.65
CA ARG A 205 4.87 34.89 -21.93
C ARG A 205 5.27 34.75 -20.48
N MET A 206 6.55 34.58 -20.18
CA MET A 206 7.04 34.47 -18.80
C MET A 206 6.86 35.76 -17.99
N ALA A 207 7.06 36.93 -18.61
CA ALA A 207 6.83 38.22 -17.97
C ALA A 207 5.34 38.45 -17.65
N ILE A 208 4.45 38.05 -18.56
CA ILE A 208 3.00 38.07 -18.34
C ILE A 208 2.63 37.11 -17.19
N LEU A 209 3.14 35.88 -17.19
CA LEU A 209 2.90 34.93 -16.09
C LEU A 209 3.43 35.50 -14.76
N THR A 210 4.56 36.18 -14.75
CA THR A 210 5.09 36.81 -13.53
C THR A 210 4.15 37.91 -13.05
N CYS A 211 3.68 38.78 -13.95
CA CYS A 211 2.68 39.82 -13.65
C CYS A 211 1.38 39.23 -13.07
N ILE A 212 0.84 38.16 -13.67
CA ILE A 212 -0.36 37.47 -13.16
C ILE A 212 -0.10 36.87 -11.77
N THR A 213 1.10 36.33 -11.52
CA THR A 213 1.49 35.80 -10.21
C THR A 213 1.53 36.89 -9.14
N ASP A 214 2.08 38.06 -9.48
CA ASP A 214 2.12 39.21 -8.57
C ASP A 214 0.70 39.71 -8.24
N ILE A 215 -0.20 39.74 -9.25
CA ILE A 215 -1.62 40.06 -9.04
C ILE A 215 -2.27 39.07 -8.07
N LEU A 216 -2.03 37.77 -8.26
CA LEU A 216 -2.53 36.71 -7.38
C LEU A 216 -2.07 36.91 -5.94
N HIS A 217 -0.79 37.22 -5.72
CA HIS A 217 -0.23 37.43 -4.38
C HIS A 217 -0.81 38.66 -3.66
N GLU A 218 -1.13 39.72 -4.40
CA GLU A 218 -1.67 40.95 -3.83
C GLU A 218 -3.20 40.98 -3.74
N CYS A 219 -3.91 40.06 -4.40
CA CYS A 219 -5.37 40.10 -4.44
C CYS A 219 -6.03 39.71 -3.10
N SER A 220 -7.09 40.40 -2.71
CA SER A 220 -7.93 40.04 -1.54
C SER A 220 -9.14 39.18 -1.92
N ASN A 221 -9.59 39.22 -3.18
CA ASN A 221 -10.80 38.58 -3.69
C ASN A 221 -10.48 37.49 -4.72
N LEU A 222 -9.67 36.52 -4.33
CA LEU A 222 -9.17 35.45 -5.21
C LEU A 222 -10.28 34.61 -5.87
N SER A 223 -11.47 34.50 -5.26
CA SER A 223 -12.64 33.85 -5.87
C SER A 223 -13.04 34.51 -7.19
N PHE A 224 -12.94 35.84 -7.29
CA PHE A 224 -13.23 36.57 -8.52
C PHE A 224 -12.34 36.10 -9.67
N LEU A 225 -11.05 35.86 -9.41
CA LEU A 225 -10.11 35.39 -10.43
C LEU A 225 -10.43 33.96 -10.90
N LEU A 226 -10.88 33.08 -10.00
CA LEU A 226 -11.35 31.75 -10.37
C LEU A 226 -12.62 31.80 -11.23
N ASP A 227 -13.55 32.71 -10.92
CA ASP A 227 -14.78 32.92 -11.70
C ASP A 227 -14.48 33.42 -13.12
N LEU A 228 -13.36 34.13 -13.32
CA LEU A 228 -12.89 34.54 -14.64
C LEU A 228 -12.27 33.39 -15.45
N HIS A 229 -11.99 32.25 -14.81
CA HIS A 229 -11.37 31.08 -15.43
C HIS A 229 -10.02 31.38 -16.12
N LEU A 230 -9.30 32.40 -15.65
CA LEU A 230 -7.99 32.78 -16.20
C LEU A 230 -7.00 31.61 -16.12
N ILE A 231 -6.88 30.99 -14.94
CA ILE A 231 -5.96 29.88 -14.70
C ILE A 231 -6.34 28.67 -15.56
N LYS A 232 -7.64 28.36 -15.70
CA LYS A 232 -8.11 27.30 -16.61
C LYS A 232 -7.59 27.49 -18.02
N LYS A 233 -7.68 28.69 -18.58
CA LYS A 233 -7.24 28.94 -19.96
C LYS A 233 -5.72 28.82 -20.09
N LEU A 234 -4.95 29.30 -19.10
CA LEU A 234 -3.50 29.11 -19.04
C LEU A 234 -3.12 27.62 -18.97
N LEU A 235 -3.82 26.82 -18.14
CA LEU A 235 -3.61 25.37 -18.07
C LEU A 235 -3.79 24.70 -19.43
N LEU A 236 -4.83 25.07 -20.18
CA LEU A 236 -5.09 24.50 -21.51
C LEU A 236 -3.99 24.82 -22.55
N GLN A 237 -3.12 25.80 -22.28
CA GLN A 237 -1.93 26.07 -23.11
C GLN A 237 -0.68 25.29 -22.69
N MET A 238 -0.69 24.58 -21.55
CA MET A 238 0.48 23.81 -21.11
C MET A 238 1.07 22.88 -22.19
N PRO A 239 0.28 22.19 -23.05
CA PRO A 239 0.85 21.33 -24.09
C PRO A 239 1.68 22.07 -25.15
N THR A 240 1.47 23.38 -25.34
CA THR A 240 2.13 24.19 -26.37
C THR A 240 3.31 25.00 -25.85
N VAL A 241 3.54 25.01 -24.53
CA VAL A 241 4.59 25.81 -23.89
C VAL A 241 5.64 24.94 -23.20
N GLU A 242 6.77 25.54 -22.84
CA GLU A 242 7.92 24.86 -22.25
C GLU A 242 7.76 24.58 -20.75
N SER A 243 8.61 23.70 -20.20
CA SER A 243 8.55 23.22 -18.80
C SER A 243 8.54 24.35 -17.76
N GLU A 244 9.34 25.41 -17.92
CA GLU A 244 9.36 26.53 -16.97
C GLU A 244 8.04 27.32 -16.94
N GLU A 245 7.39 27.52 -18.10
CA GLU A 245 6.08 28.15 -18.17
C GLU A 245 5.01 27.27 -17.51
N ARG A 246 5.05 25.95 -17.77
CA ARG A 246 4.16 24.97 -17.14
C ARG A 246 4.27 24.98 -15.62
N LYS A 247 5.49 24.99 -15.08
CA LYS A 247 5.74 25.08 -13.62
C LYS A 247 5.14 26.35 -13.03
N LYS A 248 5.30 27.49 -13.71
CA LYS A 248 4.75 28.78 -13.24
C LYS A 248 3.22 28.77 -13.24
N ILE A 249 2.59 28.23 -14.28
CA ILE A 249 1.12 28.08 -14.36
C ILE A 249 0.59 27.18 -13.24
N LEU A 250 1.24 26.04 -12.98
CA LEU A 250 0.84 25.16 -11.88
C LEU A 250 1.07 25.80 -10.50
N ALA A 251 2.14 26.55 -10.32
CA ALA A 251 2.38 27.30 -9.08
C ALA A 251 1.29 28.35 -8.81
N MET A 252 0.78 29.02 -9.85
CA MET A 252 -0.38 29.92 -9.72
C MET A 252 -1.62 29.18 -9.25
N LEU A 253 -1.91 28.01 -9.84
CA LEU A 253 -3.04 27.18 -9.45
C LEU A 253 -2.93 26.73 -7.99
N GLU A 254 -1.75 26.24 -7.60
CA GLU A 254 -1.46 25.83 -6.22
C GLU A 254 -1.68 26.99 -5.25
N PHE A 255 -1.13 28.16 -5.57
CA PHE A 255 -1.33 29.36 -4.76
C PHE A 255 -2.80 29.73 -4.64
N ALA A 256 -3.53 29.72 -5.77
CA ALA A 256 -4.94 30.05 -5.81
C ALA A 256 -5.75 29.09 -4.91
N ILE A 257 -5.50 27.79 -5.04
CA ILE A 257 -6.15 26.75 -4.25
C ILE A 257 -5.83 26.89 -2.76
N GLN A 258 -4.59 27.17 -2.39
CA GLN A 258 -4.19 27.28 -0.98
C GLN A 258 -4.89 28.45 -0.25
N HIS A 259 -5.22 29.53 -0.95
CA HIS A 259 -5.72 30.76 -0.33
C HIS A 259 -7.23 30.97 -0.48
N VAL A 260 -7.91 30.18 -1.31
CA VAL A 260 -9.37 30.20 -1.44
C VAL A 260 -10.02 29.45 -0.28
N ASP A 261 -11.27 29.78 0.06
CA ASP A 261 -12.05 29.04 1.06
C ASP A 261 -12.17 27.54 0.69
N VAL A 262 -12.23 26.65 1.68
CA VAL A 262 -12.40 25.21 1.44
C VAL A 262 -13.73 24.89 0.73
N HIS A 263 -14.75 25.73 0.90
CA HIS A 263 -16.08 25.57 0.31
C HIS A 263 -16.16 26.01 -1.16
N ILE A 264 -15.18 26.78 -1.66
CA ILE A 264 -15.14 27.20 -3.05
C ILE A 264 -14.23 26.24 -3.81
N MET A 265 -14.81 25.35 -4.62
CA MET A 265 -14.07 24.40 -5.44
C MET A 265 -13.79 24.99 -6.84
N PRO A 266 -12.52 25.12 -7.25
CA PRO A 266 -12.14 25.62 -8.59
C PRO A 266 -12.40 24.56 -9.68
N SER A 267 -13.68 24.27 -9.90
CA SER A 267 -14.14 23.14 -10.71
C SER A 267 -13.67 23.26 -12.18
N ALA A 268 -13.56 24.49 -12.67
CA ALA A 268 -13.15 24.77 -14.04
C ALA A 268 -11.66 24.45 -14.26
N GLU A 269 -10.81 24.82 -13.31
CA GLU A 269 -9.36 24.57 -13.31
C GLU A 269 -9.06 23.09 -13.10
N LEU A 270 -9.71 22.45 -12.12
CA LEU A 270 -9.56 21.02 -11.88
C LEU A 270 -10.07 20.21 -13.08
N GLY A 271 -11.14 20.68 -13.74
CA GLY A 271 -11.61 20.12 -15.02
C GLY A 271 -10.59 20.25 -16.16
N ALA A 272 -9.85 21.35 -16.23
CA ALA A 272 -8.75 21.49 -17.18
C ALA A 272 -7.57 20.57 -16.86
N LEU A 273 -7.20 20.41 -15.58
CA LEU A 273 -6.20 19.41 -15.19
C LEU A 273 -6.63 17.98 -15.55
N LYS A 274 -7.92 17.64 -15.35
CA LYS A 274 -8.50 16.36 -15.78
C LYS A 274 -8.34 16.17 -17.28
N LEU A 275 -8.69 17.18 -18.08
CA LEU A 275 -8.57 17.12 -19.54
C LEU A 275 -7.11 16.98 -19.99
N LEU A 276 -6.20 17.73 -19.39
CA LEU A 276 -4.77 17.63 -19.66
C LEU A 276 -4.25 16.25 -19.29
N LEU A 277 -4.58 15.70 -18.12
CA LEU A 277 -4.21 14.33 -17.76
C LEU A 277 -4.78 13.30 -18.73
N GLN A 278 -5.96 13.52 -19.33
CA GLN A 278 -6.50 12.62 -20.34
C GLN A 278 -5.72 12.69 -21.65
N GLN A 279 -5.35 13.89 -22.09
CA GLN A 279 -4.79 14.15 -23.43
C GLN A 279 -3.26 14.17 -23.47
N ALA A 280 -2.61 14.40 -22.33
CA ALA A 280 -1.17 14.54 -22.22
C ALA A 280 -0.48 13.23 -22.57
N THR A 281 0.58 13.35 -23.36
CA THR A 281 1.51 12.27 -23.67
C THR A 281 2.93 12.59 -23.21
N ASP A 282 3.20 13.86 -22.93
CA ASP A 282 4.46 14.32 -22.36
C ASP A 282 4.55 13.86 -20.89
N THR A 283 5.48 12.94 -20.62
CA THR A 283 5.73 12.34 -19.30
C THR A 283 6.04 13.39 -18.24
N ASP A 284 6.85 14.40 -18.54
CA ASP A 284 7.20 15.47 -17.60
C ASP A 284 5.98 16.31 -17.26
N MET A 285 5.14 16.60 -18.25
CA MET A 285 3.89 17.33 -18.02
C MET A 285 2.93 16.55 -17.13
N ILE A 286 2.76 15.24 -17.38
CA ILE A 286 1.91 14.38 -16.55
C ILE A 286 2.47 14.33 -15.12
N LYS A 287 3.79 14.18 -14.96
CA LYS A 287 4.47 14.18 -13.65
C LYS A 287 4.19 15.47 -12.88
N MET A 288 4.34 16.63 -13.52
CA MET A 288 4.04 17.92 -12.90
C MET A 288 2.56 18.04 -12.51
N ILE A 289 1.64 17.67 -13.40
CA ILE A 289 0.20 17.74 -13.10
C ILE A 289 -0.16 16.83 -11.92
N LEU A 290 0.35 15.61 -11.88
CA LEU A 290 0.10 14.67 -10.78
C LEU A 290 0.68 15.16 -9.46
N GLN A 291 1.91 15.70 -9.46
CA GLN A 291 2.52 16.29 -8.27
C GLN A 291 1.69 17.44 -7.72
N THR A 292 1.27 18.36 -8.58
CA THR A 292 0.39 19.48 -8.21
C THR A 292 -0.96 18.97 -7.70
N PHE A 293 -1.57 18.01 -8.38
CA PHE A 293 -2.85 17.45 -7.97
C PHE A 293 -2.77 16.72 -6.61
N ASN A 294 -1.71 15.94 -6.41
CA ASN A 294 -1.45 15.28 -5.14
C ASN A 294 -1.29 16.29 -4.00
N LYS A 295 -0.52 17.37 -4.23
CA LYS A 295 -0.36 18.47 -3.28
C LYS A 295 -1.71 19.15 -2.96
N ILE A 296 -2.54 19.38 -3.98
CA ILE A 296 -3.90 19.94 -3.83
C ILE A 296 -4.76 19.05 -2.95
N VAL A 297 -4.83 17.75 -3.22
CA VAL A 297 -5.67 16.78 -2.50
C VAL A 297 -5.24 16.63 -1.05
N VAL A 298 -3.92 16.58 -0.79
CA VAL A 298 -3.38 16.53 0.58
C VAL A 298 -3.72 17.80 1.35
N THR A 299 -3.62 18.98 0.71
CA THR A 299 -3.91 20.26 1.35
C THR A 299 -5.41 20.48 1.55
N LYS A 300 -6.24 20.02 0.61
CA LYS A 300 -7.70 20.18 0.61
C LYS A 300 -8.40 18.86 0.25
N PRO A 301 -8.61 17.97 1.23
CA PRO A 301 -9.24 16.67 1.02
C PRO A 301 -10.65 16.75 0.40
N ALA A 302 -11.38 17.86 0.58
CA ALA A 302 -12.69 18.07 -0.04
C ALA A 302 -12.67 18.03 -1.58
N TYR A 303 -11.50 18.22 -2.21
CA TYR A 303 -11.37 18.27 -3.67
C TYR A 303 -11.13 16.89 -4.30
N LYS A 304 -11.18 15.79 -3.52
CA LYS A 304 -11.05 14.41 -4.02
C LYS A 304 -12.07 14.05 -5.09
N HIS A 305 -13.25 14.69 -5.07
CA HIS A 305 -14.34 14.44 -6.02
C HIS A 305 -14.25 15.21 -7.35
N ALA A 306 -13.11 15.84 -7.66
CA ALA A 306 -12.93 16.59 -8.90
C ALA A 306 -12.89 15.73 -10.19
N GLY A 307 -13.17 14.43 -10.10
CA GLY A 307 -13.27 13.51 -11.24
C GLY A 307 -11.94 13.09 -11.86
N VAL A 308 -10.80 13.48 -11.27
CA VAL A 308 -9.46 13.04 -11.73
C VAL A 308 -9.22 11.55 -11.45
N VAL A 309 -9.82 11.03 -10.37
CA VAL A 309 -9.78 9.62 -9.99
C VAL A 309 -10.17 8.70 -11.15
N GLU A 310 -11.25 9.02 -11.87
CA GLU A 310 -11.71 8.24 -13.01
C GLU A 310 -10.67 8.13 -14.11
N VAL A 311 -9.97 9.23 -14.41
CA VAL A 311 -8.95 9.29 -15.48
C VAL A 311 -7.75 8.43 -15.13
N LEU A 312 -7.29 8.52 -13.88
CA LEU A 312 -6.16 7.73 -13.40
C LEU A 312 -6.51 6.24 -13.38
N MET A 313 -7.73 5.89 -12.97
CA MET A 313 -8.25 4.52 -13.03
C MET A 313 -8.30 3.99 -14.47
N ASP A 314 -8.86 4.76 -15.42
CA ASP A 314 -8.97 4.34 -16.82
C ASP A 314 -7.58 4.11 -17.45
N ARG A 315 -6.63 5.00 -17.16
CA ARG A 315 -5.23 4.85 -17.60
C ARG A 315 -4.55 3.63 -16.98
N MET A 316 -4.75 3.39 -15.68
CA MET A 316 -4.20 2.22 -15.00
C MET A 316 -4.79 0.91 -15.55
N ILE A 317 -6.10 0.86 -15.81
CA ILE A 317 -6.75 -0.30 -16.43
C ILE A 317 -6.14 -0.55 -17.82
N ALA A 318 -6.04 0.48 -18.67
CA ALA A 318 -5.43 0.35 -19.99
C ALA A 318 -3.97 -0.15 -19.91
N PHE A 319 -3.19 0.38 -18.96
CA PHE A 319 -1.82 -0.07 -18.70
C PHE A 319 -1.75 -1.55 -18.29
N SER A 320 -2.61 -1.97 -17.36
CA SER A 320 -2.65 -3.37 -16.93
C SER A 320 -3.02 -4.34 -18.07
N GLN A 321 -3.97 -3.95 -18.92
CA GLN A 321 -4.38 -4.74 -20.09
C GLN A 321 -3.25 -4.86 -21.11
N TYR A 322 -2.51 -3.78 -21.33
CA TYR A 322 -1.31 -3.80 -22.17
C TYR A 322 -0.25 -4.77 -21.63
N LEU A 323 0.06 -4.74 -20.34
CA LEU A 323 1.05 -5.66 -19.75
C LEU A 323 0.63 -7.14 -19.89
N ILE A 324 -0.65 -7.44 -19.68
CA ILE A 324 -1.19 -8.80 -19.89
C ILE A 324 -1.05 -9.20 -21.38
N SER A 325 -1.39 -8.30 -22.29
CA SER A 325 -1.34 -8.53 -23.74
C SER A 325 0.09 -8.70 -24.25
N ALA A 326 1.03 -7.88 -23.75
CA ALA A 326 2.45 -7.96 -24.08
C ALA A 326 3.04 -9.30 -23.61
N ARG A 327 2.69 -9.76 -22.41
CA ARG A 327 3.15 -11.05 -21.87
C ARG A 327 2.57 -12.24 -22.62
N THR A 328 1.27 -12.24 -22.90
CA THR A 328 0.63 -13.31 -23.68
C THR A 328 1.17 -13.37 -25.12
N SER A 329 1.46 -12.22 -25.72
CA SER A 329 2.10 -12.13 -27.03
C SER A 329 3.55 -12.65 -27.01
N ALA A 330 4.32 -12.34 -25.95
CA ALA A 330 5.67 -12.87 -25.79
C ALA A 330 5.71 -14.40 -25.67
N LEU A 331 4.72 -14.99 -24.99
CA LEU A 331 4.56 -16.46 -24.88
C LEU A 331 4.14 -17.11 -26.21
N ASN A 332 3.32 -16.41 -27.00
CA ASN A 332 2.79 -16.90 -28.27
C ASN A 332 3.66 -16.56 -29.49
N LYS A 333 4.92 -16.12 -29.32
CA LYS A 333 5.81 -15.70 -30.42
C LYS A 333 6.17 -16.87 -31.37
N VAL A 334 5.23 -17.13 -32.28
CA VAL A 334 5.45 -17.45 -33.67
C VAL A 334 5.49 -16.09 -34.41
N ALA A 335 6.70 -15.62 -34.72
CA ALA A 335 7.06 -14.68 -35.80
C ALA A 335 6.15 -13.45 -36.08
N LEU A 336 5.77 -12.66 -35.08
CA LEU A 336 5.41 -11.25 -35.32
C LEU A 336 6.70 -10.42 -35.17
N ASN A 337 7.23 -9.99 -36.32
CA ASN A 337 8.44 -9.16 -36.42
C ASN A 337 8.32 -7.95 -35.48
N GLU A 338 9.28 -7.83 -34.58
CA GLU A 338 9.38 -6.77 -33.59
C GLU A 338 9.55 -5.42 -34.30
N LEU A 339 8.44 -4.71 -34.54
CA LEU A 339 8.53 -3.27 -34.76
C LEU A 339 9.20 -2.67 -33.52
N PRO A 340 10.28 -1.89 -33.69
CA PRO A 340 11.04 -1.38 -32.56
C PRO A 340 10.12 -0.51 -31.71
N LEU A 341 10.25 -0.67 -30.39
CA LEU A 341 9.48 -0.02 -29.33
C LEU A 341 9.81 1.49 -29.22
N VAL A 342 10.05 2.14 -30.35
CA VAL A 342 10.25 3.59 -30.46
C VAL A 342 8.90 4.26 -30.26
N GLU A 343 8.88 5.28 -29.41
CA GLU A 343 7.69 6.07 -29.12
C GLU A 343 7.00 6.48 -30.42
N VAL A 344 5.73 6.05 -30.59
CA VAL A 344 4.96 6.24 -31.82
C VAL A 344 4.95 7.68 -32.29
N ARG A 345 5.01 8.66 -31.37
CA ARG A 345 5.05 10.09 -31.72
C ARG A 345 6.32 10.51 -32.46
N LEU A 346 7.43 9.80 -32.26
CA LEU A 346 8.71 10.02 -32.91
C LEU A 346 8.80 9.32 -34.27
N TRP A 347 7.79 8.52 -34.65
CA TRP A 347 7.75 7.87 -35.94
C TRP A 347 7.81 8.89 -37.06
N GLU A 348 8.80 8.72 -37.93
CA GLU A 348 8.85 9.41 -39.20
C GLU A 348 7.76 8.87 -40.13
N ILE A 349 7.56 9.53 -41.27
CA ILE A 349 6.57 9.12 -42.28
C ILE A 349 6.82 7.65 -42.71
N LYS A 350 8.08 7.23 -42.79
CA LYS A 350 8.48 5.86 -43.18
C LYS A 350 8.02 4.80 -42.18
N ASP A 351 8.09 5.10 -40.88
CA ASP A 351 7.67 4.17 -39.83
C ASP A 351 6.14 4.00 -39.83
N VAL A 352 5.40 5.09 -40.10
CA VAL A 352 3.94 5.04 -40.28
C VAL A 352 3.55 4.18 -41.48
N MET A 353 4.24 4.32 -42.62
CA MET A 353 4.02 3.45 -43.79
C MET A 353 4.30 1.99 -43.45
N GLU A 354 5.40 1.72 -42.74
CA GLU A 354 5.74 0.35 -42.34
C GLU A 354 4.70 -0.26 -41.40
N TRP A 355 4.17 0.53 -40.46
CA TRP A 355 3.05 0.09 -39.62
C TRP A 355 1.80 -0.25 -40.46
N PHE A 356 1.43 0.57 -41.45
CA PHE A 356 0.31 0.25 -42.35
C PHE A 356 0.55 -1.05 -43.15
N ARG A 357 1.81 -1.38 -43.47
CA ARG A 357 2.18 -2.64 -44.13
C ARG A 357 2.16 -3.85 -43.21
N THR A 358 2.18 -3.69 -41.89
CA THR A 358 2.13 -4.83 -40.95
C THR A 358 0.71 -5.16 -40.48
N ILE A 359 -0.19 -4.18 -40.44
CA ILE A 359 -1.58 -4.42 -40.02
C ILE A 359 -2.33 -5.33 -41.01
N ASP A 360 -3.21 -6.17 -40.47
CA ASP A 360 -4.02 -7.16 -41.21
C ASP A 360 -3.20 -8.06 -42.16
N ASN A 361 -2.08 -8.59 -41.67
CA ASN A 361 -1.15 -9.45 -42.44
C ASN A 361 -0.67 -8.81 -43.76
N GLY A 362 -0.52 -7.48 -43.76
CA GLY A 362 -0.08 -6.71 -44.91
C GLY A 362 -1.12 -6.56 -46.02
N ARG A 363 -2.42 -6.76 -45.72
CA ARG A 363 -3.51 -6.52 -46.67
C ARG A 363 -3.50 -5.11 -47.25
N PHE A 364 -3.03 -4.12 -46.49
CA PHE A 364 -2.96 -2.74 -46.94
C PHE A 364 -1.70 -2.40 -47.76
N GLY A 365 -0.69 -3.27 -47.77
CA GLY A 365 0.52 -3.14 -48.60
C GLY A 365 1.05 -1.72 -48.72
N SER A 366 1.41 -1.31 -49.93
CA SER A 366 1.79 0.08 -50.25
C SER A 366 0.61 0.96 -50.67
N GLN A 367 -0.65 0.53 -50.43
CA GLN A 367 -1.85 1.23 -50.91
C GLN A 367 -1.92 2.68 -50.41
N PHE A 368 -1.42 2.95 -49.21
CA PHE A 368 -1.50 4.27 -48.58
C PHE A 368 -0.19 5.05 -48.60
N ASP A 369 0.92 4.48 -49.08
CA ASP A 369 2.24 5.10 -49.03
C ASP A 369 2.23 6.50 -49.66
N HIS A 370 1.64 6.62 -50.86
CA HIS A 370 1.56 7.90 -51.56
C HIS A 370 0.73 8.94 -50.79
N VAL A 371 -0.38 8.53 -50.16
CA VAL A 371 -1.26 9.45 -49.42
C VAL A 371 -0.60 9.87 -48.10
N ILE A 372 0.01 8.92 -47.38
CA ILE A 372 0.77 9.16 -46.15
C ILE A 372 1.93 10.12 -46.41
N GLU A 373 2.68 9.92 -47.50
CA GLU A 373 3.80 10.79 -47.89
C GLU A 373 3.31 12.17 -48.33
N THR A 374 2.29 12.24 -49.18
CA THR A 374 1.72 13.50 -49.69
C THR A 374 1.17 14.37 -48.56
N LEU A 375 0.49 13.75 -47.59
CA LEU A 375 -0.07 14.45 -46.43
C LEU A 375 0.93 14.61 -45.27
N LYS A 376 2.14 14.07 -45.42
CA LYS A 376 3.20 14.07 -44.40
C LYS A 376 2.72 13.53 -43.05
N ILE A 377 1.98 12.41 -43.07
CA ILE A 377 1.45 11.77 -41.86
C ILE A 377 2.63 11.10 -41.14
N ASN A 378 3.19 11.79 -40.17
CA ASN A 378 4.13 11.22 -39.20
C ASN A 378 3.38 10.62 -38.00
N GLY A 379 4.10 10.04 -37.05
CA GLY A 379 3.54 9.41 -35.86
C GLY A 379 2.64 10.32 -35.01
N LYS A 380 3.05 11.58 -34.84
CA LYS A 380 2.23 12.60 -34.18
C LYS A 380 0.90 12.83 -34.93
N ALA A 381 0.97 13.06 -36.25
CA ALA A 381 -0.23 13.23 -37.06
C ALA A 381 -1.13 12.00 -36.99
N LEU A 382 -0.57 10.79 -37.10
CA LEU A 382 -1.30 9.52 -37.00
C LEU A 382 -2.13 9.43 -35.70
N LEU A 383 -1.56 9.81 -34.56
CA LEU A 383 -2.25 9.75 -33.27
C LEU A 383 -3.28 10.88 -33.09
N ASP A 384 -3.03 12.07 -33.65
CA ASP A 384 -3.86 13.26 -33.42
C ASP A 384 -5.12 13.31 -34.32
N GLN A 385 -5.23 12.51 -35.38
CA GLN A 385 -6.40 12.54 -36.28
C GLN A 385 -7.69 11.94 -35.68
N LYS A 386 -8.83 12.53 -36.03
CA LYS A 386 -10.18 12.05 -35.70
C LYS A 386 -10.58 10.88 -36.59
N TYR A 387 -11.42 9.95 -36.10
CA TYR A 387 -11.83 8.75 -36.86
C TYR A 387 -12.45 9.03 -38.22
N GLN A 388 -13.26 10.10 -38.33
CA GLN A 388 -13.89 10.51 -39.60
C GLN A 388 -12.87 10.99 -40.65
N TRP A 389 -11.72 11.52 -40.19
CA TRP A 389 -10.68 11.99 -41.08
C TRP A 389 -10.10 10.85 -41.92
N TRP A 390 -9.92 9.67 -41.30
CA TRP A 390 -9.38 8.48 -41.97
C TRP A 390 -10.30 7.99 -43.08
N GLN A 391 -11.62 7.95 -42.83
CA GLN A 391 -12.60 7.51 -43.82
C GLN A 391 -12.60 8.42 -45.05
N HIS A 392 -12.65 9.74 -44.85
CA HIS A 392 -12.71 10.70 -45.96
C HIS A 392 -11.38 10.88 -46.70
N THR A 393 -10.26 10.85 -45.98
CA THR A 393 -8.96 11.20 -46.54
C THR A 393 -8.27 10.02 -47.22
N LEU A 394 -8.37 8.82 -46.62
CA LEU A 394 -7.80 7.60 -47.20
C LEU A 394 -8.80 6.83 -48.09
N GLN A 395 -10.04 7.30 -48.20
CA GLN A 395 -11.13 6.64 -48.95
C GLN A 395 -11.32 5.16 -48.53
N LEU A 396 -11.18 4.89 -47.23
CA LEU A 396 -11.33 3.54 -46.69
C LEU A 396 -12.78 3.05 -46.84
N GLN A 397 -12.95 1.82 -47.30
CA GLN A 397 -14.23 1.11 -47.18
C GLN A 397 -14.56 0.86 -45.71
N ASP A 398 -15.83 0.67 -45.35
CA ASP A 398 -16.26 0.53 -43.96
C ASP A 398 -15.52 -0.60 -43.21
N GLU A 399 -15.25 -1.73 -43.87
CA GLU A 399 -14.47 -2.84 -43.29
C GLU A 399 -13.01 -2.44 -43.03
N GLN A 400 -12.37 -1.77 -44.00
CA GLN A 400 -11.00 -1.28 -43.88
C GLN A 400 -10.89 -0.21 -42.79
N HIS A 401 -11.89 0.67 -42.71
CA HIS A 401 -11.98 1.70 -41.68
C HIS A 401 -12.05 1.08 -40.30
N ALA A 402 -12.92 0.08 -40.09
CA ALA A 402 -13.02 -0.63 -38.82
C ALA A 402 -11.68 -1.26 -38.41
N ILE A 403 -10.98 -1.91 -39.33
CA ILE A 403 -9.67 -2.54 -39.08
C ILE A 403 -8.60 -1.50 -38.72
N VAL A 404 -8.48 -0.43 -39.51
CA VAL A 404 -7.50 0.63 -39.27
C VAL A 404 -7.79 1.36 -37.95
N VAL A 405 -9.07 1.62 -37.65
CA VAL A 405 -9.47 2.24 -36.38
C VAL A 405 -9.15 1.34 -35.20
N ASP A 406 -9.39 0.02 -35.30
CA ASP A 406 -9.05 -0.91 -34.23
C ASP A 406 -7.54 -0.96 -33.98
N HIS A 407 -6.72 -1.11 -35.02
CA HIS A 407 -5.27 -1.10 -34.88
C HIS A 407 -4.74 0.25 -34.42
N LEU A 408 -5.33 1.37 -34.86
CA LEU A 408 -4.96 2.70 -34.38
C LEU A 408 -5.31 2.88 -32.90
N ASN A 409 -6.42 2.30 -32.44
CA ASN A 409 -6.77 2.29 -31.02
C ASN A 409 -5.78 1.46 -30.21
N GLN A 410 -5.37 0.30 -30.71
CA GLN A 410 -4.30 -0.50 -30.10
C GLN A 410 -2.99 0.30 -30.05
N LEU A 411 -2.63 0.99 -31.13
CA LEU A 411 -1.43 1.83 -31.19
C LEU A 411 -1.50 3.03 -30.24
N LYS A 412 -2.67 3.67 -30.13
CA LYS A 412 -2.93 4.75 -29.15
C LYS A 412 -2.85 4.24 -27.71
N GLN A 413 -3.38 3.04 -27.45
CA GLN A 413 -3.24 2.39 -26.15
C GLN A 413 -1.77 2.11 -25.86
N GLN A 414 -1.01 1.53 -26.80
CA GLN A 414 0.42 1.30 -26.67
C GLN A 414 1.19 2.60 -26.37
N ALA A 415 0.93 3.67 -27.13
CA ALA A 415 1.54 4.97 -26.92
C ALA A 415 1.15 5.63 -25.57
N ALA A 416 -0.06 5.39 -25.07
CA ALA A 416 -0.47 5.83 -23.74
C ALA A 416 0.18 4.98 -22.64
N THR A 417 0.43 3.70 -22.90
CA THR A 417 1.05 2.76 -21.96
C THR A 417 2.56 2.95 -21.85
N THR A 418 3.23 3.42 -22.92
CA THR A 418 4.66 3.75 -22.86
C THR A 418 4.96 4.83 -21.82
N THR A 419 4.01 5.73 -21.54
CA THR A 419 4.16 6.71 -20.47
C THR A 419 4.26 6.06 -19.08
N PHE A 420 3.58 4.92 -18.88
CA PHE A 420 3.61 4.18 -17.61
C PHE A 420 4.75 3.16 -17.52
N ASN A 421 5.56 3.01 -18.57
CA ASN A 421 6.83 2.29 -18.47
C ASN A 421 7.87 3.10 -17.66
N ASP A 422 7.65 4.40 -17.45
CA ASP A 422 8.41 5.18 -16.49
C ASP A 422 7.98 4.80 -15.06
N HIS A 423 8.87 4.07 -14.39
CA HIS A 423 8.69 3.61 -13.01
C HIS A 423 8.32 4.74 -12.04
N ASP A 424 9.01 5.89 -12.12
CA ASP A 424 8.78 7.02 -11.22
C ASP A 424 7.40 7.62 -11.45
N LEU A 425 6.98 7.74 -12.71
CA LEU A 425 5.66 8.26 -13.04
C LEU A 425 4.57 7.30 -12.57
N TYR A 426 4.75 6.00 -12.75
CA TYR A 426 3.81 5.00 -12.26
C TYR A 426 3.66 5.04 -10.74
N VAL A 427 4.78 5.07 -10.00
CA VAL A 427 4.77 5.20 -8.52
C VAL A 427 4.00 6.46 -8.11
N LEU A 428 4.24 7.58 -8.79
CA LEU A 428 3.52 8.83 -8.55
C LEU A 428 2.02 8.71 -8.83
N VAL A 429 1.61 8.02 -9.90
CA VAL A 429 0.18 7.78 -10.20
C VAL A 429 -0.46 6.94 -9.10
N MET A 430 0.21 5.88 -8.64
CA MET A 430 -0.30 5.01 -7.57
C MET A 430 -0.40 5.78 -6.26
N ASP A 431 0.58 6.61 -5.92
CA ASP A 431 0.53 7.45 -4.72
C ASP A 431 -0.57 8.50 -4.79
N THR A 432 -0.79 9.09 -5.97
CA THR A 432 -1.88 10.06 -6.19
C THR A 432 -3.24 9.40 -6.08
N LEU A 433 -3.43 8.22 -6.69
CA LEU A 433 -4.65 7.42 -6.57
C LEU A 433 -4.91 7.01 -5.10
N LEU A 434 -3.86 6.60 -4.39
CA LEU A 434 -3.95 6.23 -2.98
C LEU A 434 -4.44 7.39 -2.13
N ASN A 435 -3.86 8.58 -2.30
CA ASN A 435 -4.27 9.78 -1.56
C ASN A 435 -5.69 10.24 -1.91
N LEU A 436 -6.14 9.98 -3.13
CA LEU A 436 -7.52 10.24 -3.55
C LEU A 436 -8.54 9.28 -2.94
N MET A 437 -8.15 8.03 -2.68
CA MET A 437 -9.03 7.02 -2.08
C MET A 437 -9.00 7.02 -0.56
N LYS A 438 -7.87 7.40 0.05
CA LYS A 438 -7.69 7.40 1.50
C LYS A 438 -8.81 8.20 2.16
N ASP A 439 -9.52 7.60 3.11
CA ASP A 439 -10.64 8.24 3.83
C ASP A 439 -11.79 8.72 2.93
N ASP A 440 -11.97 8.13 1.74
CA ASP A 440 -13.04 8.46 0.79
C ASP A 440 -13.75 7.19 0.26
N ASP A 441 -14.88 6.85 0.89
CA ASP A 441 -15.67 5.67 0.56
C ASP A 441 -16.22 5.70 -0.87
N THR A 442 -16.51 6.88 -1.42
CA THR A 442 -17.07 7.03 -2.77
C THR A 442 -16.01 6.66 -3.81
N ASN A 443 -14.79 7.18 -3.66
CA ASN A 443 -13.68 6.85 -4.54
C ASN A 443 -13.26 5.38 -4.40
N CYS A 444 -13.26 4.84 -3.18
CA CYS A 444 -13.02 3.40 -2.94
C CYS A 444 -14.08 2.52 -3.60
N LYS A 445 -15.36 2.92 -3.54
CA LYS A 445 -16.45 2.22 -4.21
C LYS A 445 -16.28 2.26 -5.73
N LEU A 446 -16.01 3.44 -6.30
CA LEU A 446 -15.75 3.60 -7.73
C LEU A 446 -14.57 2.76 -8.22
N PHE A 447 -13.50 2.68 -7.42
CA PHE A 447 -12.34 1.82 -7.70
C PHE A 447 -12.74 0.35 -7.88
N ARG A 448 -13.60 -0.16 -6.98
CA ARG A 448 -14.10 -1.53 -7.04
C ARG A 448 -15.08 -1.73 -8.20
N GLU A 449 -16.00 -0.79 -8.42
CA GLU A 449 -16.97 -0.85 -9.54
C GLU A 449 -16.27 -0.90 -10.90
N LYS A 450 -15.19 -0.12 -11.09
CA LYS A 450 -14.34 -0.17 -12.29
C LYS A 450 -13.40 -1.38 -12.36
N ARG A 451 -13.43 -2.28 -11.37
CA ARG A 451 -12.56 -3.48 -11.27
C ARG A 451 -11.07 -3.13 -11.27
N CYS A 452 -10.71 -1.96 -10.76
CA CYS A 452 -9.33 -1.52 -10.69
C CYS A 452 -8.47 -2.45 -9.80
N ASN A 453 -9.07 -3.20 -8.86
CA ASN A 453 -8.38 -4.23 -8.07
C ASN A 453 -7.65 -5.23 -8.97
N TYR A 454 -8.34 -5.73 -10.01
CA TYR A 454 -7.76 -6.69 -10.95
C TYR A 454 -6.65 -6.09 -11.81
N ALA A 455 -6.78 -4.81 -12.17
CA ALA A 455 -5.71 -4.08 -12.85
C ALA A 455 -4.46 -3.98 -11.97
N VAL A 456 -4.61 -3.62 -10.69
CA VAL A 456 -3.50 -3.60 -9.72
C VAL A 456 -2.94 -4.99 -9.47
N PHE A 457 -3.78 -6.03 -9.42
CA PHE A 457 -3.29 -7.40 -9.30
C PHE A 457 -2.44 -7.77 -10.51
N ALA A 458 -2.84 -7.43 -11.74
CA ALA A 458 -2.02 -7.72 -12.92
C ALA A 458 -0.63 -7.07 -12.84
N LEU A 459 -0.52 -5.92 -12.18
CA LEU A 459 0.73 -5.19 -12.01
C LEU A 459 1.74 -5.89 -11.10
N LEU A 460 1.30 -6.80 -10.21
CA LEU A 460 2.25 -7.62 -9.42
C LEU A 460 3.05 -8.61 -10.29
N LYS A 461 2.68 -8.78 -11.58
CA LYS A 461 3.48 -9.55 -12.56
C LYS A 461 4.73 -8.80 -13.03
N SER A 462 4.82 -7.50 -12.78
CA SER A 462 5.92 -6.64 -13.21
C SER A 462 6.82 -6.31 -12.03
N HIS A 463 8.11 -6.62 -12.14
CA HIS A 463 9.10 -6.30 -11.10
C HIS A 463 9.15 -4.81 -10.79
N ASP A 464 9.15 -3.96 -11.81
CA ASP A 464 9.22 -2.52 -11.63
C ASP A 464 7.98 -1.95 -10.93
N HIS A 465 6.83 -2.64 -10.97
CA HIS A 465 5.57 -2.08 -10.47
C HIS A 465 5.09 -2.74 -9.18
N VAL A 466 5.79 -3.77 -8.69
CA VAL A 466 5.33 -4.63 -7.60
C VAL A 466 5.16 -3.87 -6.30
N ASP A 467 6.10 -3.01 -5.92
CA ASP A 467 6.07 -2.33 -4.62
C ASP A 467 4.92 -1.33 -4.53
N ALA A 468 4.70 -0.55 -5.59
CA ALA A 468 3.58 0.38 -5.66
C ALA A 468 2.23 -0.34 -5.76
N ALA A 469 2.17 -1.49 -6.44
CA ALA A 469 0.97 -2.33 -6.46
C ALA A 469 0.67 -2.93 -5.07
N ILE A 470 1.67 -3.47 -4.37
CA ILE A 470 1.54 -3.97 -2.99
C ILE A 470 1.07 -2.85 -2.06
N LYS A 471 1.66 -1.65 -2.16
CA LYS A 471 1.27 -0.47 -1.38
C LYS A 471 -0.20 -0.11 -1.62
N MET A 472 -0.66 -0.16 -2.86
CA MET A 472 -2.07 0.09 -3.21
C MET A 472 -3.01 -0.96 -2.60
N ILE A 473 -2.70 -2.25 -2.80
CA ILE A 473 -3.52 -3.38 -2.31
C ILE A 473 -3.64 -3.33 -0.78
N ARG A 474 -2.55 -2.98 -0.07
CA ARG A 474 -2.53 -2.84 1.39
C ARG A 474 -3.61 -1.89 1.93
N HIS A 475 -4.03 -0.89 1.16
CA HIS A 475 -5.05 0.06 1.60
C HIS A 475 -6.49 -0.36 1.26
N GLN A 476 -6.67 -1.51 0.59
CA GLN A 476 -7.98 -2.05 0.22
C GLN A 476 -8.49 -3.03 1.27
N MET A 477 -8.66 -2.53 2.49
CA MET A 477 -8.88 -3.34 3.70
C MET A 477 -10.33 -3.80 3.91
N ASP A 478 -10.99 -4.25 2.84
CA ASP A 478 -12.35 -4.78 2.91
C ASP A 478 -12.43 -6.26 2.51
N GLU A 479 -13.46 -6.96 3.01
CA GLU A 479 -13.64 -8.40 2.79
C GLU A 479 -13.78 -8.77 1.30
N SER A 480 -14.37 -7.90 0.48
CA SER A 480 -14.54 -8.15 -0.96
C SER A 480 -13.20 -8.09 -1.69
N SER A 481 -12.36 -7.10 -1.37
CA SER A 481 -11.01 -6.97 -1.94
C SER A 481 -10.10 -8.15 -1.53
N VAL A 482 -10.19 -8.61 -0.27
CA VAL A 482 -9.47 -9.83 0.17
C VAL A 482 -9.97 -11.07 -0.58
N THR A 483 -11.29 -11.20 -0.77
CA THR A 483 -11.88 -12.32 -1.52
C THR A 483 -11.44 -12.32 -2.98
N ASP A 484 -11.42 -11.16 -3.63
CA ASP A 484 -10.93 -11.00 -5.01
C ASP A 484 -9.44 -11.38 -5.12
N LEU A 485 -8.62 -11.00 -4.14
CA LEU A 485 -7.20 -11.36 -4.10
C LEU A 485 -7.01 -12.86 -3.90
N LEU A 486 -7.74 -13.49 -2.97
CA LEU A 486 -7.72 -14.95 -2.77
C LEU A 486 -8.21 -15.71 -4.01
N SER A 487 -9.25 -15.21 -4.68
CA SER A 487 -9.73 -15.79 -5.94
C SER A 487 -8.71 -15.64 -7.06
N SER A 488 -7.96 -14.54 -7.11
CA SER A 488 -6.92 -14.32 -8.11
C SER A 488 -5.71 -15.22 -7.85
N LEU A 489 -5.33 -15.36 -6.58
CA LEU A 489 -4.26 -16.23 -6.10
C LEU A 489 -4.51 -17.71 -6.42
N SER A 490 -5.76 -18.19 -6.28
CA SER A 490 -6.14 -19.57 -6.63
C SER A 490 -6.25 -19.82 -8.13
N ARG A 491 -6.61 -18.81 -8.93
CA ARG A 491 -6.70 -18.92 -10.40
C ARG A 491 -5.36 -18.93 -11.10
N GLU A 492 -4.42 -18.13 -10.62
CA GLU A 492 -3.06 -18.13 -11.16
C GLU A 492 -2.41 -19.49 -10.90
N LYS A 493 -1.86 -20.16 -11.92
CA LYS A 493 -1.20 -21.48 -11.80
C LYS A 493 0.23 -21.53 -12.30
N GLU A 494 0.64 -20.56 -13.11
CA GLU A 494 1.86 -20.66 -13.91
C GLU A 494 3.04 -19.92 -13.26
N SER A 495 2.78 -18.80 -12.58
CA SER A 495 3.82 -17.90 -12.11
C SER A 495 3.97 -17.92 -10.58
N TYR A 496 4.96 -18.67 -10.05
CA TYR A 496 5.23 -18.70 -8.61
C TYR A 496 5.57 -17.33 -8.02
N GLU A 497 6.41 -16.56 -8.71
CA GLU A 497 6.79 -15.20 -8.33
C GLU A 497 5.59 -14.27 -8.16
N TYR A 498 4.66 -14.32 -9.12
CA TYR A 498 3.44 -13.53 -9.05
C TYR A 498 2.57 -13.90 -7.84
N ARG A 499 2.46 -15.19 -7.53
CA ARG A 499 1.76 -15.65 -6.31
C ARG A 499 2.49 -15.21 -5.04
N ILE A 500 3.84 -15.23 -5.02
CA ILE A 500 4.64 -14.71 -3.90
C ILE A 500 4.35 -13.22 -3.67
N HIS A 501 4.26 -12.42 -4.73
CA HIS A 501 3.90 -11.00 -4.64
C HIS A 501 2.47 -10.81 -4.13
N MET A 502 1.50 -11.62 -4.59
CA MET A 502 0.14 -11.61 -4.03
C MET A 502 0.11 -11.98 -2.55
N LEU A 503 0.87 -12.99 -2.12
CA LEU A 503 0.99 -13.36 -0.72
C LEU A 503 1.65 -12.25 0.10
N GLU A 504 2.65 -11.55 -0.43
CA GLU A 504 3.23 -10.40 0.25
C GLU A 504 2.23 -9.25 0.39
N ALA A 505 1.45 -8.95 -0.66
CA ALA A 505 0.36 -7.99 -0.58
C ALA A 505 -0.67 -8.39 0.49
N LEU A 506 -1.11 -9.65 0.48
CA LEU A 506 -2.07 -10.20 1.44
C LEU A 506 -1.52 -10.16 2.87
N ARG A 507 -0.24 -10.48 3.05
CA ARG A 507 0.47 -10.37 4.33
C ARG A 507 0.43 -8.93 4.83
N GLN A 508 0.77 -7.95 3.98
CA GLN A 508 0.77 -6.54 4.37
C GLN A 508 -0.64 -6.01 4.68
N MET A 509 -1.68 -6.49 3.99
CA MET A 509 -3.06 -6.22 4.34
C MET A 509 -3.35 -6.70 5.77
N ILE A 510 -3.04 -7.96 6.09
CA ILE A 510 -3.33 -8.50 7.43
C ILE A 510 -2.34 -8.04 8.51
N GLN A 511 -1.26 -7.36 8.15
CA GLN A 511 -0.24 -6.86 9.06
C GLN A 511 -0.64 -5.46 9.57
N GLY A 512 -1.47 -5.45 10.61
CA GLY A 512 -1.90 -4.25 11.30
C GLY A 512 -2.81 -4.55 12.48
N SER A 513 -3.11 -3.50 13.22
CA SER A 513 -4.05 -3.49 14.35
C SER A 513 -5.29 -2.63 14.10
N ASP A 514 -5.48 -2.14 12.87
CA ASP A 514 -6.66 -1.39 12.47
C ASP A 514 -7.93 -2.26 12.62
N ALA A 515 -9.06 -1.63 12.98
CA ALA A 515 -10.37 -2.28 13.06
C ALA A 515 -10.72 -3.05 11.77
N ALA A 516 -10.36 -2.52 10.59
CA ALA A 516 -10.57 -3.21 9.31
C ALA A 516 -9.76 -4.50 9.20
N VAL A 517 -8.48 -4.46 9.61
CA VAL A 517 -7.59 -5.64 9.66
C VAL A 517 -8.15 -6.70 10.63
N VAL A 518 -8.59 -6.26 11.81
CA VAL A 518 -9.18 -7.14 12.82
C VAL A 518 -10.45 -7.79 12.28
N ASN A 519 -11.29 -7.05 11.55
CA ASN A 519 -12.48 -7.62 10.94
C ASN A 519 -12.14 -8.70 9.89
N ILE A 520 -11.21 -8.43 8.97
CA ILE A 520 -10.72 -9.41 7.99
C ILE A 520 -10.17 -10.66 8.68
N LYS A 521 -9.37 -10.49 9.73
CA LYS A 521 -8.89 -11.63 10.53
C LYS A 521 -10.07 -12.39 11.11
N ASN A 522 -11.04 -11.73 11.73
CA ASN A 522 -12.19 -12.38 12.35
C ASN A 522 -13.04 -13.17 11.35
N SER A 523 -13.17 -12.70 10.11
CA SER A 523 -13.92 -13.35 9.04
C SER A 523 -13.09 -14.32 8.18
N TRP A 524 -11.79 -14.46 8.41
CA TRP A 524 -10.88 -15.24 7.56
C TRP A 524 -11.36 -16.65 7.18
N HIS A 525 -11.90 -17.39 8.15
CA HIS A 525 -12.46 -18.73 7.92
C HIS A 525 -13.66 -18.71 6.96
N LYS A 526 -14.50 -17.65 7.01
CA LYS A 526 -15.66 -17.47 6.10
C LYS A 526 -15.23 -17.08 4.69
N LEU A 527 -14.11 -16.35 4.56
CA LEU A 527 -13.54 -15.96 3.28
C LEU A 527 -12.88 -17.14 2.53
N GLY A 528 -12.86 -18.35 3.11
CA GLY A 528 -12.18 -19.50 2.53
C GLY A 528 -10.65 -19.32 2.48
N GLY A 529 -10.10 -18.44 3.33
CA GLY A 529 -8.70 -18.06 3.28
C GLY A 529 -7.75 -19.23 3.56
N PHE A 530 -8.05 -20.07 4.56
CA PHE A 530 -7.24 -21.27 4.83
C PHE A 530 -7.27 -22.26 3.66
N THR A 531 -8.45 -22.56 3.11
CA THR A 531 -8.58 -23.47 1.97
C THR A 531 -7.79 -22.97 0.75
N THR A 532 -7.89 -21.67 0.45
CA THR A 532 -7.15 -21.05 -0.65
C THR A 532 -5.64 -21.18 -0.45
N LEU A 533 -5.14 -20.80 0.73
CA LEU A 533 -3.72 -20.86 1.05
C LEU A 533 -3.17 -22.29 1.00
N LEU A 534 -3.89 -23.25 1.58
CA LEU A 534 -3.46 -24.65 1.57
C LEU A 534 -3.54 -25.28 0.17
N SER A 535 -4.48 -24.85 -0.66
CA SER A 535 -4.58 -25.32 -2.05
C SER A 535 -3.36 -24.95 -2.91
N LEU A 536 -2.56 -23.95 -2.50
CA LEU A 536 -1.32 -23.61 -3.18
C LEU A 536 -0.31 -24.76 -3.11
N PHE A 537 -0.29 -25.55 -2.03
CA PHE A 537 0.61 -26.70 -1.91
C PHE A 537 0.27 -27.80 -2.91
N ALA A 538 -1.02 -27.98 -3.25
CA ALA A 538 -1.42 -28.93 -4.28
C ALA A 538 -0.87 -28.58 -5.68
N THR A 539 -0.51 -27.32 -5.92
CA THR A 539 0.14 -26.93 -7.18
C THR A 539 1.65 -27.17 -7.21
N LEU A 540 2.23 -27.58 -6.08
CA LEU A 540 3.64 -27.98 -5.95
C LEU A 540 3.79 -29.51 -5.94
N ASP A 541 2.72 -30.25 -6.28
CA ASP A 541 2.72 -31.72 -6.27
C ASP A 541 3.88 -32.29 -7.10
N SER A 542 4.64 -33.20 -6.51
CA SER A 542 5.83 -33.86 -7.07
C SER A 542 6.93 -32.93 -7.59
N LEU A 543 6.98 -31.67 -7.13
CA LEU A 543 7.95 -30.69 -7.61
C LEU A 543 9.41 -31.10 -7.28
N TRP A 544 9.64 -31.67 -6.10
CA TRP A 544 10.92 -32.24 -5.71
C TRP A 544 10.96 -33.76 -5.96
N PRO A 545 12.08 -34.32 -6.46
CA PRO A 545 13.42 -33.71 -6.59
C PRO A 545 13.72 -33.05 -7.95
N THR A 546 12.76 -32.99 -8.88
CA THR A 546 13.01 -32.70 -10.29
C THR A 546 13.17 -31.21 -10.66
N CYS A 547 12.89 -30.30 -9.73
CA CYS A 547 12.91 -28.86 -10.02
C CYS A 547 14.34 -28.27 -10.06
N SER A 548 14.49 -27.21 -10.85
CA SER A 548 15.71 -26.39 -10.86
C SER A 548 15.89 -25.62 -9.54
N ALA A 549 17.11 -25.21 -9.21
CA ALA A 549 17.39 -24.45 -7.98
C ALA A 549 16.59 -23.14 -7.88
N SER A 550 16.37 -22.43 -9.00
CA SER A 550 15.57 -21.20 -9.03
C SER A 550 14.09 -21.47 -8.74
N ILE A 551 13.52 -22.50 -9.37
CA ILE A 551 12.13 -22.92 -9.11
C ILE A 551 11.96 -23.42 -7.67
N SER A 552 12.93 -24.19 -7.16
CA SER A 552 12.97 -24.63 -5.76
C SER A 552 12.93 -23.45 -4.80
N GLN A 553 13.72 -22.40 -5.07
CA GLN A 553 13.78 -21.19 -4.25
C GLN A 553 12.47 -20.38 -4.28
N LEU A 554 11.80 -20.31 -5.45
CA LEU A 554 10.49 -19.67 -5.54
C LEU A 554 9.42 -20.50 -4.82
N ALA A 555 9.41 -21.82 -4.99
CA ALA A 555 8.45 -22.70 -4.33
C ALA A 555 8.58 -22.67 -2.80
N ILE A 556 9.82 -22.67 -2.26
CA ILE A 556 10.01 -22.53 -0.81
C ILE A 556 9.57 -21.14 -0.32
N GLY A 557 9.85 -20.07 -1.07
CA GLY A 557 9.37 -18.72 -0.75
C GLY A 557 7.85 -18.60 -0.75
N LEU A 558 7.18 -19.32 -1.65
CA LEU A 558 5.72 -19.44 -1.68
C LEU A 558 5.21 -20.15 -0.40
N MET A 559 5.85 -21.25 0.00
CA MET A 559 5.48 -21.98 1.21
C MET A 559 5.70 -21.13 2.47
N GLU A 560 6.87 -20.50 2.60
CA GLU A 560 7.23 -19.61 3.71
C GLU A 560 6.20 -18.49 3.89
N LYS A 561 5.89 -17.73 2.83
CA LYS A 561 4.89 -16.65 2.91
C LYS A 561 3.50 -17.19 3.26
N THR A 562 3.12 -18.35 2.72
CA THR A 562 1.85 -19.01 3.05
C THR A 562 1.77 -19.31 4.55
N PHE A 563 2.82 -19.91 5.13
CA PHE A 563 2.89 -20.20 6.56
C PHE A 563 2.87 -18.94 7.42
N VAL A 564 3.66 -17.92 7.07
CA VAL A 564 3.68 -16.64 7.80
C VAL A 564 2.30 -16.02 7.88
N ILE A 565 1.52 -16.06 6.79
CA ILE A 565 0.15 -15.56 6.77
C ILE A 565 -0.75 -16.40 7.68
N ILE A 566 -0.73 -17.73 7.55
CA ILE A 566 -1.52 -18.65 8.40
C ILE A 566 -1.21 -18.39 9.88
N ILE A 567 0.07 -18.37 10.25
CA ILE A 567 0.55 -18.14 11.62
C ILE A 567 0.03 -16.78 12.13
N SER A 568 0.17 -15.71 11.34
CA SER A 568 -0.31 -14.37 11.71
C SER A 568 -1.82 -14.35 12.03
N ILE A 569 -2.62 -15.10 11.27
CA ILE A 569 -4.08 -15.14 11.43
C ILE A 569 -4.49 -15.98 12.65
N ILE A 570 -3.85 -17.12 12.89
CA ILE A 570 -4.19 -17.99 14.04
C ILE A 570 -3.65 -17.45 15.36
N MET A 571 -2.51 -16.74 15.35
CA MET A 571 -1.94 -16.13 16.54
C MET A 571 -2.86 -15.01 17.04
N ALA A 572 -3.35 -14.17 16.12
CA ALA A 572 -4.20 -13.04 16.47
C ALA A 572 -5.62 -13.43 16.93
N HIS A 573 -6.16 -14.59 16.54
CA HIS A 573 -7.59 -14.87 16.71
C HIS A 573 -7.93 -16.31 17.14
N PRO A 574 -8.47 -16.53 18.38
CA PRO A 574 -8.81 -17.85 18.89
C PRO A 574 -9.81 -18.65 18.05
N ARG A 575 -10.77 -18.00 17.37
CA ARG A 575 -11.76 -18.72 16.54
C ARG A 575 -11.13 -19.28 15.28
N ASN A 576 -10.26 -18.53 14.62
CA ASN A 576 -9.55 -19.03 13.44
C ASN A 576 -8.61 -20.16 13.79
N ARG A 577 -7.98 -20.04 14.96
CA ARG A 577 -7.17 -21.11 15.54
C ARG A 577 -8.00 -22.38 15.73
N ALA A 578 -9.13 -22.30 16.43
CA ALA A 578 -10.02 -23.46 16.61
C ALA A 578 -10.51 -24.03 15.27
N TYR A 579 -10.87 -23.18 14.32
CA TYR A 579 -11.29 -23.60 12.98
C TYR A 579 -10.17 -24.32 12.22
N PHE A 580 -8.98 -23.73 12.19
CA PHE A 580 -7.81 -24.29 11.51
C PHE A 580 -7.40 -25.63 12.12
N TRP A 581 -7.46 -25.76 13.45
CA TRP A 581 -7.13 -26.99 14.16
C TRP A 581 -8.19 -28.07 14.07
N ASN A 582 -9.46 -27.71 14.00
CA ASN A 582 -10.55 -28.67 13.76
C ASN A 582 -10.65 -29.11 12.28
N SER A 583 -9.82 -28.53 11.41
CA SER A 583 -9.75 -28.93 10.00
C SER A 583 -9.00 -30.27 9.86
N ARG A 584 -9.25 -31.00 8.76
CA ARG A 584 -8.60 -32.28 8.49
C ARG A 584 -7.11 -32.10 8.18
N TRP A 585 -6.31 -32.19 9.23
CA TRP A 585 -4.85 -32.14 9.17
C TRP A 585 -4.22 -33.21 8.29
N ASP A 586 -4.87 -34.37 8.11
CA ASP A 586 -4.40 -35.38 7.17
C ASP A 586 -4.32 -34.83 5.74
N THR A 587 -5.30 -34.05 5.31
CA THR A 587 -5.30 -33.43 3.98
C THR A 587 -4.17 -32.39 3.84
N PHE A 588 -3.90 -31.64 4.90
CA PHE A 588 -2.74 -30.74 4.95
C PHE A 588 -1.42 -31.51 4.89
N ALA A 589 -1.35 -32.62 5.63
CA ALA A 589 -0.18 -33.49 5.67
C ALA A 589 0.10 -34.08 4.29
N ASP A 590 -0.93 -34.64 3.66
CA ASP A 590 -0.86 -35.22 2.32
C ASP A 590 -0.47 -34.17 1.28
N ALA A 591 -0.97 -32.95 1.38
CA ALA A 591 -0.57 -31.85 0.49
C ALA A 591 0.93 -31.53 0.61
N ILE A 592 1.48 -31.43 1.82
CA ILE A 592 2.93 -31.18 2.00
C ILE A 592 3.75 -32.39 1.53
N LEU A 593 3.33 -33.61 1.88
CA LEU A 593 4.02 -34.83 1.46
C LEU A 593 4.05 -34.96 -0.06
N SER A 594 2.95 -34.64 -0.74
CA SER A 594 2.84 -34.69 -2.20
C SER A 594 3.87 -33.79 -2.87
N THR A 595 4.27 -32.66 -2.26
CA THR A 595 5.28 -31.77 -2.84
C THR A 595 6.68 -32.40 -2.95
N GLY A 596 7.01 -33.33 -2.06
CA GLY A 596 8.37 -33.88 -1.91
C GLY A 596 9.38 -32.95 -1.20
N VAL A 597 8.97 -31.77 -0.73
CA VAL A 597 9.89 -30.76 -0.14
C VAL A 597 10.68 -31.28 1.06
N LEU A 598 10.12 -32.22 1.82
CA LEU A 598 10.74 -32.80 3.02
C LEU A 598 11.99 -33.64 2.72
N GLN A 599 12.12 -34.14 1.49
CA GLN A 599 13.29 -34.87 1.00
C GLN A 599 14.37 -33.94 0.42
N SER A 600 14.05 -32.65 0.27
CA SER A 600 14.98 -31.64 -0.26
C SER A 600 15.86 -31.04 0.84
N SER A 601 16.84 -30.23 0.43
CA SER A 601 17.65 -29.41 1.36
C SER A 601 16.83 -28.38 2.14
N HIS A 602 15.60 -28.09 1.74
CA HIS A 602 14.70 -27.15 2.42
C HIS A 602 13.83 -27.79 3.50
N GLY A 603 13.89 -29.11 3.69
CA GLY A 603 13.16 -29.84 4.72
C GLY A 603 13.26 -29.18 6.12
N PRO A 604 14.47 -28.88 6.64
CA PRO A 604 14.63 -28.23 7.95
C PRO A 604 13.86 -26.91 8.09
N THR A 605 13.83 -26.08 7.05
CA THR A 605 13.09 -24.81 7.05
C THR A 605 11.58 -25.05 7.17
N ILE A 606 11.04 -26.04 6.44
CA ILE A 606 9.62 -26.41 6.54
C ILE A 606 9.28 -26.92 7.95
N PHE A 607 10.15 -27.72 8.57
CA PHE A 607 9.94 -28.14 9.95
C PHE A 607 9.91 -26.95 10.91
N GLN A 608 10.81 -25.98 10.76
CA GLN A 608 10.82 -24.81 11.62
C GLN A 608 9.49 -24.03 11.51
N LEU A 609 8.95 -23.86 10.29
CA LEU A 609 7.65 -23.21 10.08
C LEU A 609 6.50 -24.00 10.70
N LEU A 610 6.52 -25.34 10.59
CA LEU A 610 5.50 -26.20 11.18
C LEU A 610 5.59 -26.22 12.72
N PHE A 611 6.79 -26.12 13.29
CA PHE A 611 6.97 -25.91 14.72
C PHE A 611 6.44 -24.54 15.15
N ASP A 612 6.75 -23.48 14.43
CA ASP A 612 6.22 -22.13 14.69
C ASP A 612 4.68 -22.11 14.59
N LEU A 613 4.11 -22.94 13.71
CA LEU A 613 2.67 -23.15 13.58
C LEU A 613 2.07 -23.92 14.78
N ALA A 614 2.76 -24.94 15.30
CA ALA A 614 2.31 -25.76 16.43
C ALA A 614 2.45 -25.04 17.79
N MET A 615 3.30 -24.03 17.86
CA MET A 615 3.71 -23.35 19.09
C MET A 615 3.14 -21.93 19.20
N GLU A 616 3.07 -21.39 20.42
CA GLU A 616 2.84 -19.96 20.66
C GLU A 616 3.91 -19.38 21.58
N GLU A 617 4.42 -18.20 21.24
CA GLU A 617 5.27 -17.41 22.11
C GLU A 617 4.46 -16.76 23.23
N MET A 618 4.94 -16.86 24.47
CA MET A 618 4.33 -16.20 25.62
C MET A 618 4.47 -14.67 25.48
N THR A 619 3.40 -13.98 25.10
CA THR A 619 3.34 -12.52 25.06
C THR A 619 2.95 -11.97 26.43
N ASP A 620 3.71 -12.26 27.48
CA ASP A 620 3.48 -11.63 28.78
C ASP A 620 3.91 -10.16 28.69
N THR A 621 2.94 -9.28 28.47
CA THR A 621 3.12 -7.82 28.39
C THR A 621 3.53 -7.18 29.72
N THR A 622 3.65 -7.96 30.79
CA THR A 622 3.90 -7.47 32.16
C THR A 622 5.23 -7.90 32.76
N SER A 623 6.01 -8.78 32.12
CA SER A 623 7.32 -9.19 32.66
C SER A 623 8.41 -8.19 32.24
N LEU A 624 8.98 -7.47 33.22
CA LEU A 624 10.21 -6.70 33.07
C LEU A 624 11.30 -7.52 32.36
N PRO A 625 12.16 -6.89 31.54
CA PRO A 625 13.22 -7.58 30.79
C PRO A 625 14.22 -8.21 31.77
N LEU A 626 14.00 -9.47 32.13
CA LEU A 626 14.87 -10.26 32.98
C LEU A 626 15.97 -10.89 32.10
N HIS A 627 17.20 -10.43 32.34
CA HIS A 627 18.49 -10.90 31.84
C HIS A 627 18.83 -10.73 30.33
N PRO A 628 19.92 -10.00 30.01
CA PRO A 628 20.39 -9.75 28.64
C PRO A 628 21.16 -10.93 27.98
N GLY A 629 20.90 -12.18 28.38
CA GLY A 629 21.76 -13.33 28.04
C GLY A 629 21.11 -14.49 27.26
N GLY A 630 19.79 -14.52 27.11
CA GLY A 630 19.10 -15.61 26.42
C GLY A 630 17.82 -15.11 25.76
N ASN A 631 17.84 -14.92 24.44
CA ASN A 631 16.73 -14.35 23.67
C ASN A 631 15.61 -15.36 23.36
N GLU A 632 15.68 -16.60 23.85
CA GLU A 632 14.64 -17.59 23.59
C GLU A 632 13.47 -17.43 24.56
N ARG A 633 12.40 -16.78 24.07
CA ARG A 633 11.14 -16.70 24.81
C ARG A 633 10.55 -18.11 24.99
N PRO A 634 10.01 -18.45 26.16
CA PRO A 634 9.34 -19.74 26.35
C PRO A 634 8.16 -19.87 25.38
N ARG A 635 8.10 -21.02 24.69
CA ARG A 635 7.06 -21.36 23.71
C ARG A 635 6.14 -22.44 24.28
N PHE A 636 4.83 -22.31 24.13
CA PHE A 636 3.87 -23.34 24.55
C PHE A 636 3.36 -24.13 23.36
N LEU A 637 3.21 -25.44 23.54
CA LEU A 637 2.54 -26.29 22.57
C LEU A 637 1.04 -25.98 22.60
N LYS A 638 0.50 -25.55 21.46
CA LYS A 638 -0.91 -25.21 21.34
C LYS A 638 -1.74 -26.31 20.73
N ASN A 639 -1.20 -26.93 19.70
CA ASN A 639 -1.84 -28.05 19.05
C ASN A 639 -0.94 -29.29 19.17
N PRO A 640 -1.17 -30.15 20.16
CA PRO A 640 -0.41 -31.38 20.28
C PRO A 640 -0.62 -32.34 19.11
N GLU A 641 -1.77 -32.33 18.41
CA GLU A 641 -1.98 -33.17 17.23
C GLU A 641 -1.06 -32.78 16.06
N ALA A 642 -0.67 -31.50 15.96
CA ALA A 642 0.31 -31.04 14.98
C ALA A 642 1.66 -31.78 15.14
N VAL A 643 1.99 -32.20 16.37
CA VAL A 643 3.23 -32.95 16.64
C VAL A 643 3.18 -34.36 16.06
N LEU A 644 2.02 -34.99 16.02
CA LEU A 644 1.87 -36.30 15.38
C LEU A 644 2.18 -36.21 13.88
N ILE A 645 1.79 -35.10 13.25
CA ILE A 645 2.06 -34.83 11.83
C ILE A 645 3.52 -34.49 11.61
N LEU A 646 4.13 -33.69 12.50
CA LEU A 646 5.57 -33.42 12.48
C LEU A 646 6.38 -34.72 12.56
N LEU A 647 5.98 -35.65 13.43
CA LEU A 647 6.59 -36.98 13.54
C LEU A 647 6.36 -37.81 12.27
N LYS A 648 5.15 -37.78 11.69
CA LYS A 648 4.85 -38.42 10.40
C LYS A 648 5.75 -37.87 9.29
N PHE A 649 5.88 -36.56 9.17
CA PHE A 649 6.77 -35.89 8.21
C PHE A 649 8.23 -36.25 8.42
N ALA A 650 8.69 -36.34 9.67
CA ALA A 650 10.05 -36.70 9.99
C ALA A 650 10.43 -38.06 9.38
N THR A 651 9.50 -39.03 9.32
CA THR A 651 9.78 -40.34 8.68
C THR A 651 10.20 -40.27 7.21
N PHE A 652 9.89 -39.17 6.50
CA PHE A 652 10.27 -38.95 5.09
C PHE A 652 11.60 -38.20 4.93
N CYS A 653 12.27 -37.85 6.02
CA CYS A 653 13.48 -37.03 6.00
C CYS A 653 14.74 -37.88 6.16
N SER A 654 15.92 -37.28 5.98
CA SER A 654 17.18 -37.94 6.35
C SER A 654 17.28 -38.15 7.87
N GLU A 655 18.02 -39.17 8.32
CA GLU A 655 18.18 -39.46 9.75
C GLU A 655 18.72 -38.23 10.52
N SER A 656 19.61 -37.44 9.91
CA SER A 656 20.11 -36.19 10.51
C SER A 656 19.00 -35.20 10.83
N VAL A 657 18.03 -35.03 9.92
CA VAL A 657 16.90 -34.12 10.12
C VAL A 657 15.91 -34.70 11.13
N GLN A 658 15.68 -36.02 11.10
CA GLN A 658 14.89 -36.72 12.11
C GLN A 658 15.44 -36.52 13.52
N VAL A 659 16.77 -36.66 13.68
CA VAL A 659 17.49 -36.41 14.93
C VAL A 659 17.23 -34.99 15.44
N GLN A 660 17.34 -33.98 14.57
CA GLN A 660 17.07 -32.58 14.93
C GLN A 660 15.63 -32.36 15.39
N ILE A 661 14.65 -32.92 14.67
CA ILE A 661 13.22 -32.79 15.00
C ILE A 661 12.92 -33.43 16.36
N VAL A 662 13.40 -34.66 16.59
CA VAL A 662 13.19 -35.36 17.87
C VAL A 662 13.88 -34.62 19.01
N GLN A 663 15.06 -34.06 18.77
CA GLN A 663 15.77 -33.24 19.76
C GLN A 663 15.00 -31.96 20.09
N GLN A 664 14.37 -31.31 19.11
CA GLN A 664 13.50 -30.15 19.31
C GLN A 664 12.20 -30.52 20.05
N LEU A 665 11.62 -31.69 19.78
CA LEU A 665 10.48 -32.20 20.55
C LEU A 665 10.84 -32.52 22.01
N LEU A 666 12.02 -33.08 22.24
CA LEU A 666 12.57 -33.31 23.58
C LEU A 666 12.76 -32.00 24.34
N SER A 667 13.35 -30.99 23.70
CA SER A 667 13.52 -29.67 24.32
C SER A 667 12.17 -29.04 24.64
N MET A 668 11.16 -29.22 23.78
CA MET A 668 9.79 -28.76 24.01
C MET A 668 9.08 -29.48 25.16
N ALA A 669 9.26 -30.80 25.29
CA ALA A 669 8.72 -31.58 26.41
C ALA A 669 9.35 -31.16 27.75
N ASN A 670 10.62 -30.76 27.71
CA ASN A 670 11.43 -30.36 28.87
C ASN A 670 11.52 -28.85 29.09
N LEU A 671 10.64 -28.07 28.46
CA LEU A 671 10.57 -26.63 28.64
C LEU A 671 10.34 -26.28 30.12
N TYR A 672 11.14 -25.35 30.64
CA TYR A 672 10.98 -24.78 31.97
C TYR A 672 10.90 -23.25 31.88
N VAL A 673 10.12 -22.66 32.78
CA VAL A 673 10.07 -21.22 33.02
C VAL A 673 10.85 -20.93 34.29
N MET A 674 11.65 -19.86 34.28
CA MET A 674 12.27 -19.36 35.50
C MET A 674 11.20 -18.55 36.24
N ASP A 675 10.85 -18.95 37.47
CA ASP A 675 9.95 -18.14 38.28
C ASP A 675 10.60 -16.83 38.73
N THR A 676 9.86 -15.98 39.45
CA THR A 676 10.36 -14.69 39.96
C THR A 676 11.58 -14.82 40.88
N PHE A 677 11.92 -16.03 41.33
CA PHE A 677 13.07 -16.33 42.19
C PHE A 677 14.21 -17.00 41.42
N GLY A 678 14.08 -17.19 40.10
CA GLY A 678 15.06 -17.87 39.28
C GLY A 678 15.05 -19.39 39.45
N ALA A 679 14.01 -20.00 40.01
CA ALA A 679 13.88 -21.45 40.04
C ALA A 679 13.24 -21.97 38.74
N LYS A 680 13.77 -23.07 38.21
CA LYS A 680 13.22 -23.74 37.02
C LYS A 680 11.90 -24.43 37.36
N GLN A 681 10.78 -23.84 36.94
CA GLN A 681 9.48 -24.50 36.94
C GLN A 681 9.24 -25.14 35.59
N TYR A 682 9.32 -26.47 35.51
CA TYR A 682 8.99 -27.21 34.29
C TYR A 682 7.54 -26.95 33.88
N LEU A 683 7.33 -26.61 32.61
CA LEU A 683 6.02 -26.50 32.00
C LEU A 683 5.48 -27.89 31.71
N LEU A 684 5.05 -28.59 32.77
CA LEU A 684 4.43 -29.92 32.71
C LEU A 684 3.25 -30.00 31.72
N ARG A 685 2.71 -28.83 31.33
CA ARG A 685 1.64 -28.69 30.35
C ARG A 685 1.99 -29.26 28.97
N ASN A 686 3.14 -28.92 28.38
CA ASN A 686 3.48 -29.39 27.02
C ASN A 686 3.61 -30.91 26.99
N LYS A 687 4.27 -31.44 28.01
CA LYS A 687 4.47 -32.87 28.22
C LYS A 687 3.14 -33.62 28.38
N GLN A 688 2.23 -33.10 29.19
CA GLN A 688 0.88 -33.64 29.31
C GLN A 688 0.13 -33.62 27.98
N LEU A 689 0.18 -32.50 27.25
CA LEU A 689 -0.49 -32.36 25.95
C LEU A 689 0.02 -33.37 24.91
N LEU A 690 1.34 -33.61 24.88
CA LEU A 690 1.95 -34.61 23.98
C LEU A 690 1.48 -36.03 24.33
N VAL A 691 1.41 -36.36 25.61
CA VAL A 691 0.91 -37.65 26.07
C VAL A 691 -0.59 -37.81 25.77
N ASP A 692 -1.38 -36.76 25.99
CA ASP A 692 -2.84 -36.79 25.77
C ASP A 692 -3.23 -37.11 24.32
N VAL A 693 -2.38 -36.75 23.34
CA VAL A 693 -2.61 -37.06 21.92
C VAL A 693 -2.01 -38.40 21.48
N GLY A 694 -1.48 -39.21 22.39
CA GLY A 694 -0.93 -40.52 22.03
C GLY A 694 0.41 -40.45 21.32
N THR A 695 1.25 -39.45 21.62
CA THR A 695 2.56 -39.28 20.97
C THR A 695 3.44 -40.50 21.15
N VAL A 696 3.40 -41.17 22.31
CA VAL A 696 4.25 -42.34 22.58
C VAL A 696 3.86 -43.51 21.68
N GLN A 697 2.56 -43.77 21.55
CA GLN A 697 2.04 -44.80 20.64
C GLN A 697 2.48 -44.52 19.20
N HIS A 698 2.28 -43.28 18.73
CA HIS A 698 2.66 -42.87 17.38
C HIS A 698 4.15 -43.03 17.10
N VAL A 699 5.02 -42.67 18.06
CA VAL A 699 6.47 -42.89 17.93
C VAL A 699 6.79 -44.38 17.80
N HIS A 700 6.17 -45.23 18.63
CA HIS A 700 6.39 -46.68 18.56
C HIS A 700 5.96 -47.27 17.21
N GLU A 701 4.81 -46.85 16.69
CA GLU A 701 4.27 -47.35 15.42
C GLU A 701 5.12 -46.89 14.23
N MET A 702 5.41 -45.58 14.13
CA MET A 702 6.14 -45.01 13.00
C MET A 702 7.62 -45.39 12.98
N TYR A 703 8.25 -45.46 14.16
CA TYR A 703 9.67 -45.74 14.31
C TYR A 703 9.95 -47.17 14.78
N PHE A 704 9.01 -48.10 14.57
CA PHE A 704 9.17 -49.49 14.98
C PHE A 704 10.51 -50.07 14.53
N ASN A 705 10.87 -49.91 13.26
CA ASN A 705 12.12 -50.45 12.70
C ASN A 705 13.37 -49.82 13.34
N VAL A 706 13.37 -48.50 13.57
CA VAL A 706 14.51 -47.79 14.22
C VAL A 706 14.63 -48.22 15.68
N LEU A 707 13.52 -48.31 16.40
CA LEU A 707 13.48 -48.77 17.78
C LEU A 707 13.87 -50.24 17.93
N ASN A 708 13.63 -51.08 16.91
CA ASN A 708 13.98 -52.52 16.85
C ASN A 708 15.37 -52.80 16.29
N SER A 709 16.03 -51.80 15.69
CA SER A 709 17.36 -51.98 15.11
C SER A 709 18.35 -52.49 16.15
N SER A 710 19.09 -53.55 15.79
CA SER A 710 20.19 -54.10 16.59
C SER A 710 21.42 -53.20 16.59
N THR A 711 21.58 -52.37 15.55
CA THR A 711 22.63 -51.36 15.48
C THR A 711 22.14 -50.06 16.12
N PRO A 712 22.79 -49.56 17.19
CA PRO A 712 22.38 -48.33 17.85
C PRO A 712 22.60 -47.13 16.93
N SER A 713 21.56 -46.31 16.78
CA SER A 713 21.62 -45.08 16.00
C SER A 713 21.36 -43.85 16.90
N PRO A 714 21.87 -42.65 16.56
CA PRO A 714 21.59 -41.42 17.30
C PRO A 714 20.08 -41.15 17.42
N LEU A 715 19.34 -41.42 16.34
CA LEU A 715 17.88 -41.30 16.33
C LEU A 715 17.23 -42.29 17.29
N GLN A 716 17.65 -43.56 17.28
CA GLN A 716 17.13 -44.57 18.21
C GLN A 716 17.30 -44.13 19.67
N LYS A 717 18.46 -43.58 20.02
CA LYS A 717 18.74 -43.07 21.37
C LYS A 717 17.81 -41.92 21.76
N LEU A 718 17.62 -40.95 20.87
CA LEU A 718 16.74 -39.80 21.11
C LEU A 718 15.27 -40.18 21.19
N LEU A 719 14.80 -41.10 20.34
CA LEU A 719 13.43 -41.61 20.41
C LEU A 719 13.17 -42.35 21.72
N ARG A 720 14.11 -43.19 22.18
CA ARG A 720 14.00 -43.82 23.50
C ARG A 720 13.97 -42.78 24.61
N GLN A 721 14.82 -41.76 24.53
CA GLN A 721 14.83 -40.66 25.50
C GLN A 721 13.49 -39.90 25.50
N LEU A 722 12.90 -39.63 24.34
CA LEU A 722 11.61 -38.97 24.23
C LEU A 722 10.50 -39.83 24.84
N ILE A 723 10.48 -41.13 24.55
CA ILE A 723 9.51 -42.07 25.13
C ILE A 723 9.65 -42.12 26.66
N VAL A 724 10.88 -42.22 27.18
CA VAL A 724 11.16 -42.19 28.64
C VAL A 724 10.67 -40.88 29.24
N GLU A 725 11.03 -39.75 28.63
CA GLU A 725 10.62 -38.44 29.11
C GLU A 725 9.10 -38.34 29.18
N LEU A 726 8.38 -38.60 28.08
CA LEU A 726 6.92 -38.58 28.03
C LEU A 726 6.29 -39.59 29.01
N GLY A 727 6.93 -40.74 29.21
CA GLY A 727 6.50 -41.81 30.13
C GLY A 727 6.52 -41.44 31.62
N THR A 728 7.24 -40.39 32.01
CA THR A 728 7.18 -39.85 33.38
C THR A 728 5.88 -39.05 33.65
N HIS A 729 5.03 -38.85 32.63
CA HIS A 729 3.69 -38.29 32.76
C HIS A 729 2.61 -39.37 32.66
N ARG A 730 1.35 -38.98 32.90
CA ARG A 730 0.21 -39.89 32.88
C ARG A 730 -0.09 -40.37 31.45
N LEU A 731 0.51 -41.50 31.06
CA LEU A 731 0.23 -42.18 29.79
C LEU A 731 -1.22 -42.64 29.69
N SER A 732 -1.77 -42.64 28.48
CA SER A 732 -3.09 -43.21 28.23
C SER A 732 -3.07 -44.75 28.35
N PRO A 733 -4.22 -45.40 28.62
CA PRO A 733 -4.36 -46.86 28.58
C PRO A 733 -3.83 -47.50 27.30
N VAL A 734 -4.01 -46.83 26.17
CA VAL A 734 -3.60 -47.35 24.85
C VAL A 734 -2.08 -47.27 24.70
N GLU A 735 -1.46 -46.17 25.14
CA GLU A 735 0.00 -46.02 25.16
C GLU A 735 0.66 -47.03 26.11
N LEU A 736 0.14 -47.20 27.32
CA LEU A 736 0.63 -48.19 28.28
C LEU A 736 0.56 -49.59 27.69
N ASN A 737 -0.58 -49.96 27.10
CA ASN A 737 -0.73 -51.25 26.44
C ASN A 737 0.23 -51.42 25.26
N THR A 738 0.51 -50.36 24.52
CA THR A 738 1.48 -50.37 23.42
C THR A 738 2.90 -50.63 23.94
N ILE A 739 3.31 -49.94 25.01
CA ILE A 739 4.62 -50.14 25.67
C ILE A 739 4.72 -51.56 26.25
N PHE A 740 3.69 -52.06 26.93
CA PHE A 740 3.71 -53.40 27.52
C PHE A 740 3.69 -54.51 26.48
N ARG A 741 2.94 -54.34 25.38
CA ARG A 741 2.95 -55.28 24.25
C ARG A 741 4.35 -55.34 23.66
N TRP A 742 4.95 -54.18 23.40
CA TRP A 742 6.31 -54.06 22.88
C TRP A 742 7.35 -54.70 23.79
N ALA A 743 7.28 -54.46 25.10
CA ALA A 743 8.19 -55.07 26.08
C ALA A 743 8.05 -56.60 26.14
N ARG A 744 6.80 -57.11 26.07
CA ARG A 744 6.52 -58.55 26.02
C ARG A 744 7.06 -59.21 24.76
N GLU A 745 6.83 -58.61 23.60
CA GLU A 745 7.25 -59.15 22.30
C GLU A 745 8.77 -59.33 22.19
N ARG A 746 9.55 -58.48 22.86
CA ARG A 746 11.02 -58.52 22.78
C ARG A 746 11.68 -59.46 23.77
N ASN A 747 10.95 -59.95 24.77
CA ASN A 747 11.55 -60.62 25.93
C ASN A 747 12.68 -59.77 26.57
N ASP A 748 12.73 -58.47 26.26
CA ASP A 748 13.63 -57.51 26.86
C ASP A 748 13.19 -57.42 28.31
N ARG A 749 14.08 -57.77 29.22
CA ARG A 749 13.78 -57.76 30.65
C ARG A 749 13.17 -56.41 30.97
N PHE A 750 12.08 -56.46 31.71
CA PHE A 750 11.36 -55.43 32.47
C PHE A 750 12.13 -54.14 32.85
N HIS A 751 13.46 -54.19 32.90
CA HIS A 751 14.40 -53.10 33.16
C HIS A 751 14.23 -51.86 32.26
N HIS A 752 13.93 -51.96 30.96
CA HIS A 752 13.66 -50.76 30.13
C HIS A 752 12.28 -50.14 30.40
N VAL A 753 11.28 -50.96 30.76
CA VAL A 753 9.99 -50.46 31.26
C VAL A 753 10.16 -49.83 32.64
N MET A 754 11.03 -50.40 33.49
CA MET A 754 11.42 -49.81 34.77
C MET A 754 12.18 -48.49 34.59
N GLU A 755 13.02 -48.37 33.56
CA GLU A 755 13.76 -47.15 33.23
C GLU A 755 12.80 -46.03 32.77
N LEU A 756 11.82 -46.37 31.93
CA LEU A 756 10.65 -45.54 31.57
C LEU A 756 9.88 -45.01 32.79
N LEU A 757 9.74 -45.85 33.82
CA LEU A 757 9.03 -45.54 35.07
C LEU A 757 9.94 -44.96 36.17
N SER A 758 11.26 -44.92 35.95
CA SER A 758 12.26 -44.53 36.96
C SER A 758 12.55 -43.03 37.02
N GLY A 759 12.11 -42.26 36.03
CA GLY A 759 12.18 -40.80 36.11
C GLY A 759 11.23 -40.31 37.20
N GLU A 760 11.75 -40.08 38.40
CA GLU A 760 11.06 -39.74 39.65
C GLU A 760 9.54 -39.50 39.47
N PRO A 761 8.70 -40.56 39.42
CA PRO A 761 7.28 -40.33 39.44
C PRO A 761 6.98 -39.71 40.79
N LYS A 762 6.62 -38.42 40.80
CA LYS A 762 6.31 -37.68 42.04
C LYS A 762 5.15 -38.28 42.82
N PHE A 763 4.45 -39.30 42.30
CA PHE A 763 3.27 -39.90 42.91
C PHE A 763 3.11 -41.40 42.59
N PRO A 764 2.55 -42.22 43.51
CA PRO A 764 2.17 -43.60 43.24
C PRO A 764 0.90 -43.68 42.38
N PHE A 765 0.85 -44.57 41.38
CA PHE A 765 -0.34 -44.76 40.54
C PHE A 765 -0.79 -46.23 40.46
N PHE A 766 -2.09 -46.43 40.20
CA PHE A 766 -2.71 -47.76 40.04
C PHE A 766 -3.19 -47.95 38.60
N GLU A 767 -2.97 -49.14 38.04
CA GLU A 767 -3.49 -49.56 36.74
C GLU A 767 -4.43 -50.77 36.91
N LEU A 768 -5.69 -50.59 36.53
CA LEU A 768 -6.70 -51.65 36.53
C LEU A 768 -7.08 -51.95 35.08
N GLU A 769 -6.69 -53.11 34.56
CA GLU A 769 -7.09 -53.58 33.24
C GLU A 769 -8.30 -54.53 33.36
N CYS A 770 -9.47 -54.06 32.92
CA CYS A 770 -10.66 -54.91 32.83
C CYS A 770 -10.79 -55.46 31.41
N PHE A 771 -10.38 -56.73 31.21
CA PHE A 771 -10.43 -57.44 29.92
C PHE A 771 -11.79 -57.34 29.21
N SER A 772 -12.89 -57.30 29.96
CA SER A 772 -14.24 -57.25 29.41
C SER A 772 -14.68 -55.88 28.84
N ARG A 773 -13.96 -54.79 29.18
CA ARG A 773 -14.37 -53.42 28.80
C ARG A 773 -13.32 -52.62 28.04
N GLY A 774 -12.10 -53.12 27.89
CA GLY A 774 -11.01 -52.40 27.19
C GLY A 774 -10.63 -51.08 27.87
N VAL A 775 -10.95 -50.93 29.15
CA VAL A 775 -10.67 -49.72 29.94
C VAL A 775 -9.48 -50.00 30.85
N ALA A 776 -8.43 -49.19 30.77
CA ALA A 776 -7.50 -49.01 31.87
C ALA A 776 -7.85 -47.72 32.62
N CYS A 777 -8.04 -47.80 33.94
CA CYS A 777 -8.34 -46.64 34.77
C CYS A 777 -7.11 -46.28 35.59
N ILE A 778 -6.80 -44.98 35.67
CA ILE A 778 -5.71 -44.42 36.47
C ILE A 778 -6.35 -43.66 37.63
N LYS A 779 -5.97 -44.02 38.86
CA LYS A 779 -6.42 -43.30 40.06
C LYS A 779 -5.24 -42.82 40.88
N MET A 780 -5.31 -41.57 41.38
CA MET A 780 -4.43 -41.06 42.44
C MET A 780 -5.21 -40.25 43.48
N GLY A 781 -4.96 -40.53 44.76
CA GLY A 781 -5.12 -39.63 45.91
C GLY A 781 -6.52 -39.43 46.51
N GLY A 782 -6.72 -39.92 47.75
CA GLY A 782 -7.91 -39.69 48.59
C GLY A 782 -8.77 -40.95 48.69
N GLN A 783 -8.89 -41.51 49.91
CA GLN A 783 -9.69 -42.71 50.23
C GLN A 783 -10.99 -42.74 49.42
N SER A 784 -11.01 -43.59 48.40
CA SER A 784 -12.24 -43.85 47.67
C SER A 784 -12.23 -45.31 47.29
N HIS A 785 -13.30 -46.00 47.64
CA HIS A 785 -13.49 -47.39 47.26
C HIS A 785 -13.89 -47.43 45.78
N ILE A 786 -13.16 -48.19 44.97
CA ILE A 786 -13.62 -48.51 43.61
C ILE A 786 -14.32 -49.86 43.70
N ASN A 787 -15.61 -49.88 43.38
CA ASN A 787 -16.38 -51.12 43.28
C ASN A 787 -16.47 -51.51 41.81
N ILE A 788 -15.65 -52.47 41.38
CA ILE A 788 -15.72 -53.06 40.03
C ILE A 788 -16.26 -54.47 40.20
N GLN A 789 -17.31 -54.82 39.44
CA GLN A 789 -17.75 -56.20 39.28
C GLN A 789 -17.10 -56.78 38.00
N PRO A 790 -16.06 -57.62 38.11
CA PRO A 790 -15.48 -58.26 36.93
C PRO A 790 -16.31 -59.47 36.51
N GLU A 791 -17.00 -59.39 35.37
CA GLU A 791 -17.79 -60.51 34.84
C GLU A 791 -16.94 -61.62 34.21
N LYS A 792 -15.69 -61.34 33.78
CA LYS A 792 -14.82 -62.29 33.04
C LYS A 792 -13.35 -62.23 33.42
N GLY A 793 -13.06 -62.03 34.71
CA GLY A 793 -11.69 -61.93 35.23
C GLY A 793 -11.15 -60.49 35.25
N LEU A 794 -10.15 -60.26 36.10
CA LEU A 794 -9.52 -58.98 36.32
C LEU A 794 -8.00 -59.17 36.30
N SER A 795 -7.28 -58.34 35.56
CA SER A 795 -5.83 -58.24 35.64
C SER A 795 -5.50 -56.95 36.38
N ILE A 796 -4.75 -57.05 37.48
CA ILE A 796 -4.34 -55.89 38.28
C ILE A 796 -2.82 -55.78 38.12
N ALA A 797 -2.36 -54.64 37.60
CA ALA A 797 -0.96 -54.26 37.61
C ALA A 797 -0.77 -53.08 38.57
N PHE A 798 0.13 -53.22 39.53
CA PHE A 798 0.43 -52.17 40.50
C PHE A 798 1.89 -51.77 40.41
N TRP A 799 2.14 -50.46 40.48
CA TRP A 799 3.49 -49.91 40.46
C TRP A 799 3.62 -48.97 41.65
N LEU A 800 4.54 -49.30 42.55
CA LEU A 800 4.71 -48.61 43.81
C LEU A 800 6.11 -48.01 43.85
N ASN A 801 6.22 -46.70 43.66
CA ASN A 801 7.44 -46.00 44.01
C ASN A 801 7.40 -45.67 45.52
N LEU A 802 8.03 -46.53 46.32
CA LEU A 802 8.01 -46.42 47.78
C LEU A 802 9.36 -45.87 48.25
N GLN A 803 9.49 -44.56 48.24
CA GLN A 803 10.62 -43.89 48.89
C GLN A 803 10.31 -43.75 50.39
N SER A 804 10.88 -44.63 51.19
CA SER A 804 10.82 -44.50 52.65
C SER A 804 11.93 -43.56 53.11
N SER A 805 11.64 -42.27 53.24
CA SER A 805 12.55 -41.32 53.90
C SER A 805 12.57 -41.48 55.43
N SER A 806 11.65 -42.27 55.97
CA SER A 806 11.48 -42.56 57.39
C SER A 806 11.97 -43.98 57.72
N SER A 807 12.66 -44.14 58.86
CA SER A 807 13.04 -45.45 59.42
C SER A 807 11.86 -46.19 60.07
N VAL A 808 10.70 -45.55 60.20
CA VAL A 808 9.48 -46.17 60.70
C VAL A 808 8.87 -46.98 59.57
N THR A 809 8.69 -48.28 59.79
CA THR A 809 8.06 -49.23 58.88
C THR A 809 6.56 -48.93 58.76
N PRO A 810 6.09 -48.30 57.67
CA PRO A 810 4.66 -48.08 57.53
C PRO A 810 4.06 -49.29 56.81
N GLU A 811 3.06 -49.91 57.41
CA GLU A 811 2.17 -50.85 56.71
C GLU A 811 1.15 -50.01 55.94
N PHE A 812 1.26 -50.00 54.61
CA PHE A 812 0.31 -49.32 53.75
C PHE A 812 -0.62 -50.36 53.11
N SER A 813 -1.92 -50.24 53.36
CA SER A 813 -2.93 -50.96 52.57
C SER A 813 -3.06 -50.24 51.23
N LEU A 814 -2.74 -50.94 50.14
CA LEU A 814 -2.69 -50.39 48.79
C LEU A 814 -4.00 -50.57 48.06
N CYS A 815 -4.60 -51.75 48.20
CA CYS A 815 -5.84 -52.12 47.55
C CYS A 815 -6.57 -53.16 48.40
N THR A 816 -7.87 -52.97 48.54
CA THR A 816 -8.77 -53.97 49.12
C THR A 816 -9.90 -54.19 48.13
N LEU A 817 -9.90 -55.35 47.48
CA LEU A 817 -11.00 -55.83 46.67
C LEU A 817 -11.92 -56.64 47.59
N SER A 818 -13.17 -56.23 47.75
CA SER A 818 -14.15 -56.97 48.55
C SER A 818 -15.31 -57.41 47.68
N LYS A 819 -15.89 -58.57 48.00
CA LYS A 819 -17.12 -59.02 47.33
C LYS A 819 -18.28 -58.25 47.97
N GLY A 820 -18.94 -57.38 47.21
CA GLY A 820 -20.04 -56.55 47.69
C GLY A 820 -21.06 -57.37 48.50
N HIS A 821 -21.18 -57.03 49.79
CA HIS A 821 -22.01 -57.65 50.85
C HIS A 821 -21.39 -58.75 51.73
N SER A 822 -20.12 -59.14 51.54
CA SER A 822 -19.39 -59.97 52.51
C SER A 822 -18.15 -59.24 53.03
N SER A 823 -17.83 -59.37 54.32
CA SER A 823 -16.57 -58.88 54.92
C SER A 823 -15.31 -59.62 54.43
N LEU A 824 -15.47 -60.55 53.48
CA LEU A 824 -14.38 -61.26 52.84
C LEU A 824 -13.75 -60.38 51.77
N ASN A 825 -12.53 -59.93 52.08
CA ASN A 825 -11.61 -59.38 51.09
C ASN A 825 -11.28 -60.49 50.09
N LEU A 826 -11.63 -60.27 48.81
CA LEU A 826 -11.21 -61.12 47.69
C LEU A 826 -9.71 -60.97 47.44
N LEU A 827 -9.17 -59.77 47.65
CA LEU A 827 -7.74 -59.49 47.56
C LEU A 827 -7.44 -58.30 48.48
N GLU A 828 -6.57 -58.50 49.46
CA GLU A 828 -6.03 -57.40 50.25
C GLU A 828 -4.53 -57.34 50.01
N MET A 829 -4.09 -56.23 49.42
CA MET A 829 -2.69 -55.98 49.12
C MET A 829 -2.15 -54.98 50.10
N LYS A 830 -1.26 -55.47 50.97
CA LYS A 830 -0.55 -54.69 51.97
C LYS A 830 0.93 -54.68 51.62
N TYR A 831 1.52 -53.50 51.67
CA TYR A 831 2.97 -53.37 51.54
C TYR A 831 3.62 -53.33 52.91
N HIS A 832 4.60 -54.20 53.11
CA HIS A 832 5.45 -54.24 54.28
C HIS A 832 6.91 -53.98 53.88
N SER A 833 7.43 -52.79 54.18
CA SER A 833 8.87 -52.53 54.07
C SER A 833 9.57 -53.13 55.30
N ARG A 834 10.03 -54.38 55.25
CA ARG A 834 10.83 -54.96 56.35
C ARG A 834 12.34 -54.76 56.23
N TYR A 835 12.82 -54.30 55.07
CA TYR A 835 14.24 -54.04 54.83
C TYR A 835 14.42 -52.72 54.10
N GLY A 836 14.47 -51.62 54.86
CA GLY A 836 14.92 -50.34 54.33
C GLY A 836 16.43 -50.35 54.11
N ARG A 837 16.87 -50.90 52.98
CA ARG A 837 18.09 -50.46 52.27
C ARG A 837 17.80 -50.51 50.77
N MET A 838 17.86 -49.34 50.14
CA MET A 838 18.06 -49.22 48.69
C MET A 838 19.43 -49.78 48.31
#